data_AF-A0A2M7AJQ1-F1
#
_entry.id   AF-A0A2M7AJQ1-F1
#
_cell.length_a   1.000
_cell.length_b   1.000
_cell.length_c   1.000
_cell.angle_alpha   90.00
_cell.angle_beta   90.00
_cell.angle_gamma   90.00
#
_symmetry.space_group_name_H-M   'P 1'
#
loop_
_entity.id
_entity.type
_entity.pdbx_description
1 polymer ?
#
loop_
_entity_poly.entity_id
_entity_poly.type
_entity_poly.pdbx_seq_one_letter_code
_entity_poly.pdbx_strand_id
1 'polypeptide(L)'
;MDTSRAPAGSSAVAEEARGIPNCLLGCVATVVQDGFSSNHVEVNMLNRPFPILGFQIDVGRRLERPATLYRALEGMSDAGYNVCMLYLEDAYAYPRHPRIGRPNAYSVAAMQEAHAICERQGIDLFPCIPALGHCSYITQKDGYAKYDEGRDTGQLTGTVSPSFPETYELLTELFEDWCNYIPGSYLHVGLDESPAMGRWAEQRGREVDHTRMFADHCNRLNSIVKGLGRRMLVWGDMFYYYPGAIELIDKDIIVVDWYYYSFPVTPRVEAFNFTDIDLTGQFKSVGVEVWGAPSIWPNLPIGDIADRWQNVADWTRYGRERGMDGLLITDWENSWGFCEMSAWLFRTFGKLLISEASEKSTREELTRQLREELATRTGAPNLAELVDDLLALGNHHLTGRADRTFFSMPLASVAVANRETVCREHWNAVSEIDALHLPARPAPKANLLRELERSRRMIELAWKQGALVPEFARRVVAVARGGDDSSLAAEMRRLADETEAFGAAYQTLWDEERYGDEDHPTRPWGERSARELREWADVLEMRPATEHPLCDQPRLEAIFHCKHPSLPVAVTTVRWEDGGTQATGRAMINFASAYACPDKEWTEYPCLVLERRELPSEIVIEVNNYGQIGIGEVCVVWRGQRHIYRRVSAEGASVEIEGDIAWLGPVGATPADPTTRPDADRAVYRLI
;
A
#
# COMPACT_ATOMS: atom_id res chain seq x y z
N MET A 1 -6.31 -27.35 65.99
CA MET A 1 -6.42 -25.96 66.48
C MET A 1 -5.01 -25.50 66.81
N ASP A 2 -4.32 -24.89 65.83
CA ASP A 2 -3.30 -23.88 66.12
C ASP A 2 -2.82 -23.17 64.83
N THR A 3 -2.49 -21.89 65.00
CA THR A 3 -1.53 -20.97 64.33
C THR A 3 -1.35 -20.86 62.80
N SER A 4 -1.47 -19.59 62.36
CA SER A 4 -0.64 -18.86 61.37
C SER A 4 -0.57 -19.32 59.89
N ARG A 5 -1.16 -18.53 58.99
CA ARG A 5 -0.56 -18.12 57.70
C ARG A 5 -1.36 -16.95 57.09
N ALA A 6 -0.77 -15.77 57.06
CA ALA A 6 -1.17 -14.70 56.14
C ALA A 6 -0.67 -15.04 54.72
N PRO A 7 -1.36 -14.63 53.64
CA PRO A 7 -0.75 -14.64 52.32
C PRO A 7 0.29 -13.50 52.28
N ALA A 8 1.56 -13.87 52.24
CA ALA A 8 2.64 -12.99 51.83
C ALA A 8 2.47 -12.73 50.32
N GLY A 9 2.33 -11.47 49.92
CA GLY A 9 2.20 -11.14 48.50
C GLY A 9 2.09 -9.65 48.14
N SER A 10 1.96 -8.74 49.10
CA SER A 10 1.77 -7.30 48.78
C SER A 10 3.00 -6.41 48.99
N SER A 11 4.12 -6.92 49.52
CA SER A 11 5.31 -6.08 49.76
C SER A 11 6.49 -6.34 48.83
N ALA A 12 6.47 -7.40 48.01
CA ALA A 12 7.57 -7.70 47.08
C ALA A 12 7.45 -6.93 45.75
N VAL A 13 6.24 -6.51 45.37
CA VAL A 13 5.97 -5.81 44.10
C VAL A 13 6.40 -4.32 44.14
N ALA A 14 6.61 -3.77 45.34
CA ALA A 14 6.93 -2.34 45.50
C ALA A 14 8.43 -2.01 45.33
N GLU A 15 9.34 -2.97 45.49
CA GLU A 15 10.79 -2.72 45.37
C GLU A 15 11.34 -2.94 43.94
N GLU A 16 10.63 -3.67 43.06
CA GLU A 16 11.01 -3.86 41.65
C GLU A 16 10.45 -2.79 40.69
N ALA A 17 9.62 -1.86 41.17
CA ALA A 17 8.95 -0.85 40.34
C ALA A 17 9.83 0.35 39.91
N ARG A 18 11.13 0.37 40.25
CA ARG A 18 12.06 1.40 39.77
C ARG A 18 12.57 1.06 38.38
N GLY A 19 11.83 1.47 37.35
CA GLY A 19 12.23 1.33 35.95
C GLY A 19 11.09 0.96 34.99
N ILE A 20 9.88 0.73 35.51
CA ILE A 20 8.71 0.41 34.69
C ILE A 20 8.10 1.72 34.13
N PRO A 21 7.94 1.87 32.80
CA PRO A 21 7.30 3.03 32.20
C PRO A 21 5.89 3.28 32.76
N ASN A 22 5.49 4.56 32.88
CA ASN A 22 4.18 4.96 33.44
C ASN A 22 2.98 4.31 32.74
N CYS A 23 3.11 3.90 31.46
CA CYS A 23 2.06 3.19 30.73
C CYS A 23 1.68 1.83 31.37
N LEU A 24 2.63 1.12 31.99
CA LEU A 24 2.39 -0.16 32.67
C LEU A 24 1.80 0.03 34.08
N LEU A 25 2.13 1.13 34.76
CA LEU A 25 1.58 1.47 36.08
C LEU A 25 0.14 2.03 36.00
N GLY A 26 -0.19 2.77 34.93
CA GLY A 26 -1.55 3.22 34.64
C GLY A 26 -2.52 2.06 34.38
N CYS A 27 -2.05 0.99 33.72
CA CYS A 27 -2.83 -0.21 33.43
C CYS A 27 -3.34 -0.94 34.69
N VAL A 28 -2.54 -0.99 35.77
CA VAL A 28 -2.93 -1.71 37.00
C VAL A 28 -3.86 -0.86 37.87
N ALA A 29 -3.75 0.47 37.83
CA ALA A 29 -4.53 1.37 38.68
C ALA A 29 -5.96 1.61 38.16
N THR A 30 -6.16 1.70 36.84
CA THR A 30 -7.47 2.01 36.23
C THR A 30 -8.40 0.80 36.17
N VAL A 31 -7.86 -0.41 35.98
CA VAL A 31 -8.63 -1.67 35.89
C VAL A 31 -9.28 -2.07 37.22
N VAL A 32 -8.82 -1.52 38.36
CA VAL A 32 -9.38 -1.82 39.69
C VAL A 32 -10.60 -0.95 40.02
N GLN A 33 -10.82 0.17 39.31
CA GLN A 33 -11.90 1.12 39.64
C GLN A 33 -13.22 0.91 38.87
N ASP A 34 -13.16 0.41 37.63
CA ASP A 34 -14.36 0.15 36.82
C ASP A 34 -14.52 -1.36 36.61
N GLY A 35 -15.62 -1.94 37.12
CA GLY A 35 -15.90 -3.38 37.22
C GLY A 35 -16.01 -4.19 35.91
N PHE A 36 -15.19 -3.91 34.90
CA PHE A 36 -14.83 -4.86 33.85
C PHE A 36 -14.08 -6.04 34.49
N SER A 37 -14.24 -7.25 33.96
CA SER A 37 -13.56 -8.43 34.50
C SER A 37 -12.04 -8.29 34.32
N SER A 38 -11.38 -7.77 35.34
CA SER A 38 -9.93 -7.48 35.42
C SER A 38 -9.06 -8.66 34.96
N ASN A 39 -9.53 -9.88 35.17
CA ASN A 39 -8.81 -11.11 34.84
C ASN A 39 -8.57 -11.30 33.33
N HIS A 40 -9.42 -10.79 32.43
CA HIS A 40 -9.23 -11.01 30.98
C HIS A 40 -8.24 -10.03 30.35
N VAL A 41 -8.24 -8.76 30.77
CA VAL A 41 -7.33 -7.73 30.24
C VAL A 41 -5.89 -7.97 30.73
N GLU A 42 -5.70 -8.34 32.01
CA GLU A 42 -4.37 -8.65 32.55
C GLU A 42 -3.73 -9.87 31.86
N VAL A 43 -4.49 -10.94 31.60
CA VAL A 43 -3.97 -12.13 30.90
C VAL A 43 -3.59 -11.82 29.45
N ASN A 44 -4.41 -11.05 28.74
CA ASN A 44 -4.12 -10.64 27.36
C ASN A 44 -2.87 -9.77 27.25
N MET A 45 -2.59 -8.93 28.25
CA MET A 45 -1.36 -8.11 28.27
C MET A 45 -0.09 -8.92 28.54
N LEU A 46 -0.19 -10.03 29.29
CA LEU A 46 0.93 -10.92 29.58
C LEU A 46 1.30 -11.83 28.40
N ASN A 47 0.38 -12.06 27.47
CA ASN A 47 0.57 -12.98 26.34
C ASN A 47 1.09 -12.30 25.06
N ARG A 48 1.46 -11.02 25.11
CA ARG A 48 1.99 -10.32 23.93
C ARG A 48 3.30 -10.95 23.44
N PRO A 49 3.54 -10.98 22.11
CA PRO A 49 4.83 -11.44 21.58
C PRO A 49 5.98 -10.49 21.93
N PHE A 50 5.69 -9.20 22.17
CA PHE A 50 6.65 -8.16 22.52
C PHE A 50 6.06 -7.23 23.60
N PRO A 51 6.91 -6.52 24.38
CA PRO A 51 6.45 -5.53 25.36
C PRO A 51 5.56 -4.44 24.74
N ILE A 52 5.85 -4.04 23.51
CA ILE A 52 5.04 -3.09 22.74
C ILE A 52 4.28 -3.84 21.66
N LEU A 53 2.95 -3.69 21.67
CA LEU A 53 2.09 -4.09 20.56
C LEU A 53 1.20 -2.90 20.22
N GLY A 54 1.47 -2.32 19.06
CA GLY A 54 0.84 -1.10 18.57
C GLY A 54 0.06 -1.31 17.29
N PHE A 55 -0.85 -0.38 17.04
CA PHE A 55 -1.50 -0.20 15.75
C PHE A 55 -1.36 1.26 15.32
N GLN A 56 -1.35 1.49 14.01
CA GLN A 56 -1.25 2.82 13.42
C GLN A 56 -2.45 3.08 12.51
N ILE A 57 -3.05 4.27 12.63
CA ILE A 57 -4.14 4.72 11.77
C ILE A 57 -3.67 5.93 10.97
N ASP A 58 -3.83 5.87 9.65
CA ASP A 58 -3.51 6.96 8.75
C ASP A 58 -4.72 7.86 8.56
N VAL A 59 -4.67 9.02 9.21
CA VAL A 59 -5.66 10.09 9.07
C VAL A 59 -5.15 11.22 8.17
N GLY A 60 -3.89 11.14 7.75
CA GLY A 60 -3.18 12.14 6.94
C GLY A 60 -3.55 12.02 5.46
N ARG A 61 -3.60 10.82 4.87
CA ARG A 61 -4.03 10.72 3.45
C ARG A 61 -5.54 10.90 3.28
N ARG A 62 -6.36 10.45 4.24
CA ARG A 62 -7.83 10.63 4.23
C ARG A 62 -8.37 10.89 5.64
N LEU A 63 -9.10 11.98 5.79
CA LEU A 63 -9.60 12.44 7.09
C LEU A 63 -11.00 11.88 7.40
N GLU A 64 -11.13 11.16 8.50
CA GLU A 64 -12.42 10.70 9.02
C GLU A 64 -13.09 11.74 9.91
N ARG A 65 -14.42 11.67 10.08
CA ARG A 65 -15.06 12.39 11.19
C ARG A 65 -14.55 11.88 12.55
N PRO A 66 -14.43 12.75 13.58
CA PRO A 66 -13.99 12.33 14.91
C PRO A 66 -14.78 11.14 15.47
N ALA A 67 -16.10 11.12 15.29
CA ALA A 67 -16.94 10.02 15.75
C ALA A 67 -16.55 8.66 15.14
N THR A 68 -16.08 8.64 13.89
CA THR A 68 -15.61 7.43 13.21
C THR A 68 -14.26 6.99 13.76
N LEU A 69 -13.34 7.94 13.97
CA LEU A 69 -12.06 7.67 14.63
C LEU A 69 -12.27 7.10 16.04
N TYR A 70 -13.17 7.69 16.83
CA TYR A 70 -13.44 7.26 18.21
C TYR A 70 -13.91 5.80 18.27
N ARG A 71 -14.86 5.41 17.41
CA ARG A 71 -15.33 4.01 17.31
C ARG A 71 -14.22 3.05 16.89
N ALA A 72 -13.31 3.48 16.01
CA ALA A 72 -12.19 2.66 15.59
C ALA A 72 -11.16 2.46 16.71
N LEU A 73 -11.04 3.39 17.67
CA LEU A 73 -10.13 3.30 18.80
C LEU A 73 -10.68 2.44 19.95
N GLU A 74 -12.00 2.40 20.14
CA GLU A 74 -12.63 1.66 21.24
C GLU A 74 -12.22 0.19 21.24
N GLY A 75 -12.00 -0.38 22.44
CA GLY A 75 -11.80 -1.80 22.75
C GLY A 75 -10.60 -2.48 22.09
N MET A 76 -9.61 -1.70 21.64
CA MET A 76 -8.35 -2.22 21.09
C MET A 76 -7.48 -2.92 22.14
N SER A 77 -7.63 -2.56 23.42
CA SER A 77 -6.94 -3.22 24.55
C SER A 77 -7.26 -4.71 24.66
N ASP A 78 -8.49 -5.12 24.29
CA ASP A 78 -8.92 -6.51 24.32
C ASP A 78 -8.15 -7.38 23.32
N ALA A 79 -7.65 -6.75 22.25
CA ALA A 79 -6.77 -7.37 21.26
C ALA A 79 -5.28 -7.26 21.64
N GLY A 80 -4.98 -6.81 22.86
CA GLY A 80 -3.62 -6.75 23.37
C GLY A 80 -2.85 -5.50 22.97
N TYR A 81 -3.42 -4.50 22.31
CA TYR A 81 -2.67 -3.27 22.00
C TYR A 81 -2.40 -2.42 23.24
N ASN A 82 -1.24 -1.75 23.30
CA ASN A 82 -0.88 -0.77 24.35
C ASN A 82 -0.39 0.57 23.81
N VAL A 83 -0.20 0.71 22.50
CA VAL A 83 0.13 1.99 21.87
C VAL A 83 -0.68 2.18 20.59
N CYS A 84 -1.00 3.43 20.26
CA CYS A 84 -1.67 3.81 19.02
C CYS A 84 -0.95 5.00 18.39
N MET A 85 -0.51 4.85 17.14
CA MET A 85 0.06 5.94 16.37
C MET A 85 -0.96 6.54 15.40
N LEU A 86 -1.19 7.85 15.46
CA LEU A 86 -1.94 8.56 14.43
C LEU A 86 -0.97 9.21 13.46
N TYR A 87 -1.01 8.83 12.18
CA TYR A 87 -0.24 9.51 11.15
C TYR A 87 -1.01 10.74 10.66
N LEU A 88 -0.50 11.96 10.94
CA LEU A 88 -1.29 13.19 10.90
C LEU A 88 -1.10 14.05 9.64
N GLU A 89 0.13 14.41 9.28
CA GLU A 89 0.39 15.48 8.29
C GLU A 89 -0.45 16.75 8.58
N ASP A 90 -1.26 17.23 7.64
CA ASP A 90 -2.16 18.37 7.83
C ASP A 90 -3.55 17.99 8.38
N ALA A 91 -3.77 16.75 8.82
CA ALA A 91 -5.01 16.31 9.48
C ALA A 91 -5.22 16.91 10.88
N TYR A 92 -4.23 17.62 11.43
CA TYR A 92 -4.30 18.27 12.74
C TYR A 92 -4.32 19.80 12.62
N ALA A 93 -5.18 20.44 13.41
CA ALA A 93 -5.30 21.89 13.43
C ALA A 93 -4.22 22.51 14.34
N TYR A 94 -3.01 22.69 13.82
CA TYR A 94 -1.87 23.32 14.49
C TYR A 94 -2.18 24.76 14.93
N PRO A 95 -2.32 25.06 16.25
CA PRO A 95 -2.68 26.40 16.72
C PRO A 95 -1.75 27.53 16.27
N ARG A 96 -0.43 27.30 16.20
CA ARG A 96 0.55 28.33 15.76
C ARG A 96 0.64 28.45 14.26
N HIS A 97 0.38 27.37 13.53
CA HIS A 97 0.45 27.30 12.07
C HIS A 97 -0.88 26.88 11.43
N PRO A 98 -1.95 27.68 11.59
CA PRO A 98 -3.30 27.30 11.14
C PRO A 98 -3.42 27.11 9.62
N ARG A 99 -2.45 27.58 8.83
CA ARG A 99 -2.41 27.37 7.37
C ARG A 99 -1.91 25.98 6.98
N ILE A 100 -1.21 25.28 7.86
CA ILE A 100 -0.73 23.92 7.58
C ILE A 100 -1.93 22.98 7.59
N GLY A 101 -2.71 23.00 8.67
CA GLY A 101 -3.92 22.17 8.81
C GLY A 101 -4.90 22.32 7.64
N ARG A 102 -5.41 21.20 7.13
CA ARG A 102 -6.41 21.17 6.07
C ARG A 102 -7.78 21.65 6.57
N PRO A 103 -8.72 22.01 5.68
CA PRO A 103 -10.11 22.22 6.08
C PRO A 103 -10.64 21.00 6.85
N ASN A 104 -11.33 21.24 7.96
CA ASN A 104 -11.87 20.23 8.87
C ASN A 104 -10.85 19.38 9.64
N ALA A 105 -9.55 19.72 9.59
CA ALA A 105 -8.52 19.08 10.42
C ALA A 105 -8.97 18.95 11.88
N TYR A 106 -8.57 17.86 12.54
CA TYR A 106 -8.94 17.58 13.92
C TYR A 106 -8.50 18.72 14.83
N SER A 107 -9.47 19.23 15.60
CA SER A 107 -9.17 20.21 16.64
C SER A 107 -8.40 19.58 17.79
N VAL A 108 -7.72 20.42 18.57
CA VAL A 108 -7.11 20.02 19.84
C VAL A 108 -8.11 19.26 20.72
N ALA A 109 -9.35 19.75 20.84
CA ALA A 109 -10.39 19.13 21.65
C ALA A 109 -10.79 17.73 21.13
N ALA A 110 -10.83 17.54 19.80
CA ALA A 110 -11.13 16.23 19.22
C ALA A 110 -10.02 15.22 19.51
N MET A 111 -8.76 15.64 19.44
CA MET A 111 -7.62 14.77 19.75
C MET A 111 -7.49 14.49 21.25
N GLN A 112 -7.89 15.44 22.11
CA GLN A 112 -7.99 15.20 23.56
C GLN A 112 -9.05 14.13 23.89
N GLU A 113 -10.18 14.11 23.19
CA GLU A 113 -11.18 13.06 23.35
C GLU A 113 -10.67 11.71 22.82
N ALA A 114 -10.00 11.68 21.66
CA ALA A 114 -9.36 10.47 21.14
C ALA A 114 -8.32 9.91 22.14
N HIS A 115 -7.51 10.78 22.74
CA HIS A 115 -6.57 10.42 23.80
C HIS A 115 -7.31 9.85 25.01
N ALA A 116 -8.36 10.52 25.49
CA ALA A 116 -9.14 10.05 26.65
C ALA A 116 -9.77 8.66 26.40
N ILE A 117 -10.20 8.37 25.17
CA ILE A 117 -10.66 7.02 24.78
C ILE A 117 -9.54 5.99 24.92
N CYS A 118 -8.34 6.28 24.40
CA CYS A 118 -7.19 5.39 24.48
C CYS A 118 -6.69 5.20 25.92
N GLU A 119 -6.62 6.28 26.70
CA GLU A 119 -6.16 6.27 28.08
C GLU A 119 -7.04 5.41 28.99
N ARG A 120 -8.37 5.47 28.84
CA ARG A 120 -9.32 4.63 29.60
C ARG A 120 -9.10 3.13 29.42
N GLN A 121 -8.48 2.72 28.32
CA GLN A 121 -8.18 1.32 27.99
C GLN A 121 -6.67 1.00 28.08
N GLY A 122 -5.86 1.90 28.66
CA GLY A 122 -4.43 1.68 28.86
C GLY A 122 -3.59 1.73 27.57
N ILE A 123 -4.07 2.44 26.54
CA ILE A 123 -3.35 2.64 25.27
C ILE A 123 -2.74 4.04 25.24
N ASP A 124 -1.43 4.11 24.99
CA ASP A 124 -0.69 5.35 24.79
C ASP A 124 -0.90 5.86 23.35
N LEU A 125 -1.64 6.95 23.20
CA LEU A 125 -1.90 7.58 21.90
C LEU A 125 -0.82 8.62 21.59
N PHE A 126 -0.14 8.48 20.46
CA PHE A 126 0.90 9.41 20.04
C PHE A 126 0.84 9.74 18.54
N PRO A 127 1.42 10.87 18.10
CA PRO A 127 1.34 11.30 16.72
C PRO A 127 2.55 10.82 15.91
N CYS A 128 2.36 10.68 14.61
CA CYS A 128 3.42 10.83 13.61
C CYS A 128 3.26 12.17 12.89
N ILE A 129 4.27 13.03 13.02
CA ILE A 129 4.38 14.33 12.36
C ILE A 129 5.64 14.29 11.48
N PRO A 130 5.53 14.03 10.17
CA PRO A 130 6.68 13.93 9.28
C PRO A 130 7.55 15.20 9.29
N ALA A 131 8.86 15.03 9.39
CA ALA A 131 9.81 16.12 9.61
C ALA A 131 10.99 16.15 8.61
N LEU A 132 10.89 15.43 7.49
CA LEU A 132 11.84 15.46 6.37
C LEU A 132 11.10 15.17 5.07
N GLY A 133 10.88 13.90 4.74
CA GLY A 133 10.01 13.45 3.65
C GLY A 133 8.53 13.55 4.01
N HIS A 134 7.66 13.34 3.02
CA HIS A 134 6.21 13.50 3.17
C HIS A 134 5.77 14.85 3.75
N CYS A 135 6.55 15.91 3.54
CA CYS A 135 6.28 17.24 4.07
C CYS A 135 5.66 18.20 3.04
N SER A 136 5.07 17.70 1.95
CA SER A 136 4.33 18.54 1.00
C SER A 136 3.16 19.28 1.66
N TYR A 137 2.56 18.71 2.72
CA TYR A 137 1.55 19.34 3.55
C TYR A 137 2.07 20.61 4.27
N ILE A 138 3.39 20.77 4.41
CA ILE A 138 4.06 21.98 4.88
C ILE A 138 4.50 22.78 3.67
N THR A 139 5.40 22.23 2.86
CA THR A 139 6.21 23.02 1.92
C THR A 139 5.43 23.59 0.75
N GLN A 140 4.32 22.96 0.37
CA GLN A 140 3.45 23.45 -0.69
C GLN A 140 2.39 24.46 -0.20
N LYS A 141 2.33 24.74 1.11
CA LYS A 141 1.42 25.76 1.64
C LYS A 141 1.99 27.16 1.42
N ASP A 142 1.10 28.12 1.17
CA ASP A 142 1.47 29.51 0.95
C ASP A 142 2.27 30.10 2.13
N GLY A 143 3.53 30.45 1.85
CA GLY A 143 4.48 31.01 2.81
C GLY A 143 5.46 30.02 3.44
N TYR A 144 5.35 28.73 3.11
CA TYR A 144 6.19 27.66 3.68
C TYR A 144 7.22 27.06 2.70
N ALA A 145 7.19 27.45 1.43
CA ALA A 145 8.17 27.03 0.43
C ALA A 145 9.64 27.28 0.83
N LYS A 146 9.90 28.25 1.71
CA LYS A 146 11.24 28.57 2.24
C LYS A 146 11.87 27.44 3.06
N TYR A 147 11.07 26.48 3.54
CA TYR A 147 11.53 25.31 4.28
C TYR A 147 11.86 24.13 3.37
N ASP A 148 11.47 24.17 2.09
CA ASP A 148 11.67 23.06 1.16
C ASP A 148 13.14 22.95 0.70
N GLU A 149 13.61 21.72 0.51
CA GLU A 149 14.93 21.41 -0.04
C GLU A 149 15.06 21.85 -1.51
N GLY A 150 13.94 21.94 -2.24
CA GLY A 150 13.82 22.51 -3.58
C GLY A 150 13.69 24.03 -3.62
N ARG A 151 13.88 24.75 -2.50
CA ARG A 151 13.72 26.21 -2.51
C ARG A 151 14.68 26.91 -3.47
N ASP A 152 14.18 27.93 -4.15
CA ASP A 152 14.85 28.70 -5.21
C ASP A 152 15.27 27.90 -6.46
N THR A 153 14.84 26.64 -6.58
CA THR A 153 15.17 25.77 -7.74
C THR A 153 14.09 25.79 -8.82
N GLY A 154 12.96 26.44 -8.54
CA GLY A 154 11.78 26.48 -9.40
C GLY A 154 10.84 25.27 -9.23
N GLN A 155 11.25 24.24 -8.47
CA GLN A 155 10.43 23.05 -8.22
C GLN A 155 10.52 22.66 -6.73
N LEU A 156 9.37 22.67 -6.05
CA LEU A 156 9.27 22.15 -4.68
C LEU A 156 9.35 20.62 -4.70
N THR A 157 10.04 20.07 -3.71
CA THR A 157 10.32 18.64 -3.58
C THR A 157 9.34 17.94 -2.66
N GLY A 158 8.69 18.68 -1.74
CA GLY A 158 7.92 18.05 -0.67
C GLY A 158 8.79 17.56 0.49
N THR A 159 10.07 17.94 0.52
CA THR A 159 11.03 17.59 1.58
C THR A 159 11.42 18.85 2.33
N VAL A 160 11.22 18.89 3.66
CA VAL A 160 11.75 19.99 4.47
C VAL A 160 13.27 19.85 4.63
N SER A 161 14.00 20.95 4.61
CA SER A 161 15.46 20.89 4.58
C SER A 161 16.06 20.81 5.98
N PRO A 162 16.94 19.82 6.27
CA PRO A 162 17.70 19.77 7.51
C PRO A 162 18.83 20.82 7.57
N SER A 163 19.14 21.47 6.44
CA SER A 163 20.24 22.44 6.34
C SER A 163 19.88 23.83 6.88
N PHE A 164 18.60 24.11 7.09
CA PHE A 164 18.11 25.43 7.47
C PHE A 164 17.78 25.50 8.96
N PRO A 165 18.39 26.42 9.74
CA PRO A 165 18.06 26.60 11.15
C PRO A 165 16.57 26.86 11.39
N GLU A 166 15.92 27.64 10.52
CA GLU A 166 14.49 27.97 10.60
C GLU A 166 13.57 26.74 10.47
N THR A 167 14.03 25.65 9.86
CA THR A 167 13.27 24.39 9.81
C THR A 167 13.02 23.85 11.21
N TYR A 168 14.02 23.92 12.08
CA TYR A 168 13.91 23.38 13.44
C TYR A 168 13.06 24.26 14.35
N GLU A 169 12.99 25.57 14.09
CA GLU A 169 12.04 26.46 14.77
C GLU A 169 10.61 26.03 14.43
N LEU A 170 10.29 25.90 13.13
CA LEU A 170 8.98 25.41 12.67
C LEU A 170 8.64 24.04 13.27
N LEU A 171 9.53 23.05 13.15
CA LEU A 171 9.27 21.69 13.62
C LEU A 171 9.07 21.65 15.14
N THR A 172 9.82 22.45 15.91
CA THR A 172 9.61 22.59 17.36
C THR A 172 8.21 23.12 17.65
N GLU A 173 7.77 24.17 16.95
CA GLU A 173 6.43 24.74 17.10
C GLU A 173 5.33 23.72 16.78
N LEU A 174 5.49 22.91 15.72
CA LEU A 174 4.54 21.85 15.36
C LEU A 174 4.49 20.71 16.37
N PHE A 175 5.64 20.30 16.93
CA PHE A 175 5.68 19.26 17.95
C PHE A 175 5.07 19.75 19.28
N GLU A 176 5.37 20.99 19.68
CA GLU A 176 4.77 21.63 20.84
C GLU A 176 3.25 21.77 20.71
N ASP A 177 2.76 22.12 19.51
CA ASP A 177 1.33 22.23 19.21
C ASP A 177 0.57 20.93 19.45
N TRP A 178 1.23 19.76 19.44
CA TRP A 178 0.64 18.51 19.88
C TRP A 178 0.96 18.20 21.35
N CYS A 179 2.25 18.13 21.70
CA CYS A 179 2.71 17.59 22.99
C CYS A 179 2.24 18.40 24.20
N ASN A 180 1.97 19.70 24.04
CA ASN A 180 1.48 20.55 25.13
C ASN A 180 0.00 20.30 25.47
N TYR A 181 -0.78 19.73 24.55
CA TYR A 181 -2.23 19.57 24.72
C TYR A 181 -2.67 18.12 24.88
N ILE A 182 -1.89 17.17 24.36
CA ILE A 182 -2.19 15.74 24.36
C ILE A 182 -1.03 15.00 25.04
N PRO A 183 -1.27 14.38 26.22
CA PRO A 183 -0.28 13.53 26.89
C PRO A 183 0.11 12.31 26.03
N GLY A 184 1.24 11.67 26.35
CA GLY A 184 1.72 10.47 25.67
C GLY A 184 3.21 10.21 25.94
N SER A 185 3.74 9.02 25.66
CA SER A 185 5.17 8.76 25.90
C SER A 185 6.04 9.00 24.67
N TYR A 186 5.43 9.07 23.49
CA TYR A 186 6.12 8.96 22.21
C TYR A 186 5.81 10.13 21.27
N LEU A 187 6.68 10.36 20.29
CA LEU A 187 6.42 11.16 19.10
C LEU A 187 7.19 10.56 17.93
N HIS A 188 6.51 10.24 16.84
CA HIS A 188 7.13 9.75 15.62
C HIS A 188 7.39 10.90 14.65
N VAL A 189 8.63 11.04 14.17
CA VAL A 189 9.05 12.18 13.32
C VAL A 189 9.09 11.84 11.82
N GLY A 190 8.74 10.60 11.46
CA GLY A 190 8.75 10.12 10.08
C GLY A 190 10.18 9.91 9.58
N LEU A 191 10.60 10.80 8.68
CA LEU A 191 11.90 10.87 8.00
C LEU A 191 12.11 9.92 6.82
N ASP A 192 11.11 9.11 6.50
CA ASP A 192 11.08 8.15 5.40
C ASP A 192 11.10 8.81 4.01
N GLU A 193 11.43 8.00 2.99
CA GLU A 193 11.26 8.31 1.56
C GLU A 193 11.73 9.73 1.16
N SER A 194 12.94 10.09 1.59
CA SER A 194 13.49 11.44 1.45
C SER A 194 14.63 11.55 0.43
N PRO A 195 14.43 11.19 -0.86
CA PRO A 195 15.49 11.17 -1.87
C PRO A 195 15.99 12.57 -2.25
N ALA A 196 15.29 13.62 -1.84
CA ALA A 196 15.68 15.00 -2.12
C ALA A 196 16.62 15.60 -1.07
N MET A 197 16.79 14.98 0.11
CA MET A 197 17.64 15.50 1.19
C MET A 197 19.04 15.87 0.68
N GLY A 198 19.50 17.09 0.94
CA GLY A 198 20.82 17.58 0.51
C GLY A 198 20.84 18.27 -0.85
N ARG A 199 19.80 18.09 -1.67
CA ARG A 199 19.71 18.63 -3.04
C ARG A 199 19.93 20.13 -3.13
N TRP A 200 19.48 20.92 -2.13
CA TRP A 200 19.63 22.37 -2.17
C TRP A 200 21.10 22.80 -2.23
N ALA A 201 21.93 22.10 -1.46
CA ALA A 201 23.35 22.35 -1.32
C ALA A 201 24.12 21.83 -2.55
N GLU A 202 23.79 20.63 -3.02
CA GLU A 202 24.39 20.02 -4.21
C GLU A 202 24.21 20.87 -5.47
N GLN A 203 23.00 21.39 -5.69
CA GLN A 203 22.71 22.27 -6.83
C GLN A 203 23.49 23.58 -6.80
N ARG A 204 24.11 23.92 -5.66
CA ARG A 204 24.99 25.09 -5.48
C ARG A 204 26.47 24.70 -5.46
N GLY A 205 26.80 23.47 -5.86
CA GLY A 205 28.17 22.96 -5.93
C GLY A 205 28.80 22.72 -4.56
N ARG A 206 27.99 22.49 -3.53
CA ARG A 206 28.48 22.13 -2.18
C ARG A 206 28.52 20.62 -2.05
N GLU A 207 29.58 20.12 -1.43
CA GLU A 207 29.69 18.72 -1.05
C GLU A 207 28.75 18.42 0.14
N VAL A 208 28.06 17.28 0.08
CA VAL A 208 27.11 16.85 1.11
C VAL A 208 27.45 15.45 1.57
N ASP A 209 27.82 15.32 2.85
CA ASP A 209 27.85 14.04 3.54
C ASP A 209 26.43 13.69 4.00
N HIS A 210 25.73 12.90 3.18
CA HIS A 210 24.35 12.53 3.45
C HIS A 210 24.18 11.65 4.69
N THR A 211 25.19 10.81 4.98
CA THR A 211 25.18 9.96 6.17
C THR A 211 25.24 10.80 7.43
N ARG A 212 26.17 11.77 7.46
CA ARG A 212 26.30 12.69 8.58
C ARG A 212 25.10 13.62 8.69
N MET A 213 24.62 14.17 7.57
CA MET A 213 23.45 15.06 7.52
C MET A 213 22.21 14.37 8.10
N PHE A 214 21.94 13.13 7.71
CA PHE A 214 20.80 12.37 8.22
C PHE A 214 20.92 12.09 9.72
N ALA A 215 22.09 11.61 10.18
CA ALA A 215 22.33 11.35 11.60
C ALA A 215 22.22 12.61 12.47
N ASP A 216 22.81 13.74 12.04
CA ASP A 216 22.72 15.02 12.76
C ASP A 216 21.26 15.54 12.78
N HIS A 217 20.49 15.31 11.72
CA HIS A 217 19.07 15.65 11.70
C HIS A 217 18.27 14.82 12.70
N CYS A 218 18.45 13.50 12.73
CA CYS A 218 17.86 12.60 13.73
C CYS A 218 18.17 13.07 15.16
N ASN A 219 19.44 13.32 15.48
CA ASN A 219 19.86 13.70 16.84
C ASN A 219 19.33 15.08 17.28
N ARG A 220 19.23 16.02 16.34
CA ARG A 220 18.67 17.34 16.63
C ARG A 220 17.16 17.28 16.89
N LEU A 221 16.42 16.48 16.12
CA LEU A 221 15.00 16.23 16.41
C LEU A 221 14.83 15.48 17.72
N ASN A 222 15.66 14.46 18.00
CA ASN A 222 15.61 13.73 19.27
C ASN A 222 15.81 14.65 20.47
N SER A 223 16.74 15.60 20.37
CA SER A 223 16.96 16.62 21.40
C SER A 223 15.71 17.49 21.66
N ILE A 224 14.98 17.88 20.60
CA ILE A 224 13.72 18.63 20.71
C ILE A 224 12.65 17.76 21.37
N VAL A 225 12.45 16.54 20.88
CA VAL A 225 11.42 15.61 21.35
C VAL A 225 11.64 15.24 22.83
N LYS A 226 12.88 15.03 23.25
CA LYS A 226 13.25 14.82 24.66
C LYS A 226 12.96 16.05 25.52
N GLY A 227 13.19 17.25 25.00
CA GLY A 227 12.81 18.50 25.65
C GLY A 227 11.30 18.61 25.93
N LEU A 228 10.48 17.95 25.11
CA LEU A 228 9.03 17.82 25.30
C LEU A 228 8.62 16.66 26.21
N GLY A 229 9.58 15.95 26.81
CA GLY A 229 9.32 14.80 27.69
C GLY A 229 8.82 13.56 26.95
N ARG A 230 9.12 13.43 25.65
CA ARG A 230 8.75 12.29 24.82
C ARG A 230 9.98 11.49 24.38
N ARG A 231 9.76 10.23 23.97
CA ARG A 231 10.74 9.41 23.25
C ARG A 231 10.49 9.52 21.74
N MET A 232 11.55 9.67 20.96
CA MET A 232 11.43 9.83 19.51
C MET A 232 11.39 8.49 18.78
N LEU A 233 10.48 8.35 17.83
CA LEU A 233 10.46 7.25 16.85
C LEU A 233 10.77 7.78 15.45
N VAL A 234 11.43 6.96 14.63
CA VAL A 234 11.78 7.25 13.24
C VAL A 234 11.59 6.01 12.38
N TRP A 235 11.19 6.17 11.11
CA TRP A 235 11.17 5.05 10.16
C TRP A 235 12.59 4.61 9.78
N GLY A 236 12.77 3.30 9.56
CA GLY A 236 14.07 2.68 9.32
C GLY A 236 14.63 2.81 7.90
N ASP A 237 13.83 3.16 6.89
CA ASP A 237 14.19 2.98 5.48
C ASP A 237 15.38 3.83 5.03
N MET A 238 15.52 5.05 5.54
CA MET A 238 16.63 5.92 5.17
C MET A 238 18.00 5.35 5.57
N PHE A 239 18.05 4.46 6.56
CA PHE A 239 19.28 3.78 6.97
C PHE A 239 19.73 2.71 5.97
N TYR A 240 18.85 2.23 5.07
CA TYR A 240 19.29 1.40 3.95
C TYR A 240 20.22 2.17 2.99
N TYR A 241 19.94 3.46 2.78
CA TYR A 241 20.75 4.32 1.91
C TYR A 241 21.98 4.88 2.63
N TYR A 242 21.89 5.08 3.94
CA TYR A 242 22.94 5.67 4.77
C TYR A 242 23.28 4.79 5.98
N PRO A 243 23.78 3.56 5.79
CA PRO A 243 23.99 2.60 6.87
C PRO A 243 25.00 3.09 7.92
N GLY A 244 25.95 3.96 7.54
CA GLY A 244 26.88 4.58 8.49
C GLY A 244 26.20 5.46 9.55
N ALA A 245 24.95 5.89 9.32
CA ALA A 245 24.19 6.70 10.27
C ALA A 245 23.78 5.90 11.52
N ILE A 246 23.67 4.57 11.42
CA ILE A 246 23.31 3.67 12.54
C ILE A 246 24.26 3.87 13.73
N GLU A 247 25.55 4.05 13.46
CA GLU A 247 26.56 4.28 14.49
C GLU A 247 26.48 5.69 15.10
N LEU A 248 26.00 6.67 14.32
CA LEU A 248 26.03 8.09 14.65
C LEU A 248 24.78 8.61 15.37
N ILE A 249 23.64 7.92 15.26
CA ILE A 249 22.42 8.33 15.94
C ILE A 249 22.47 8.10 17.45
N ASP A 250 21.74 8.92 18.19
CA ASP A 250 21.50 8.77 19.62
C ASP A 250 20.83 7.41 19.90
N LYS A 251 21.32 6.67 20.90
CA LYS A 251 20.88 5.29 21.16
C LYS A 251 19.52 5.18 21.85
N ASP A 252 18.95 6.31 22.29
CA ASP A 252 17.61 6.37 22.87
C ASP A 252 16.51 6.69 21.85
N ILE A 253 16.87 6.86 20.58
CA ILE A 253 15.95 6.88 19.44
C ILE A 253 15.42 5.46 19.22
N ILE A 254 14.11 5.34 18.99
CA ILE A 254 13.48 4.08 18.61
C ILE A 254 13.35 4.05 17.09
N VAL A 255 13.83 2.98 16.46
CA VAL A 255 13.69 2.80 15.02
C VAL A 255 12.51 1.89 14.71
N VAL A 256 11.69 2.28 13.75
CA VAL A 256 10.56 1.50 13.25
C VAL A 256 10.91 0.94 11.88
N ASP A 257 11.30 -0.33 11.84
CA ASP A 257 11.71 -1.06 10.63
C ASP A 257 10.47 -1.58 9.90
N TRP A 258 10.22 -1.14 8.67
CA TRP A 258 8.98 -1.41 7.95
C TRP A 258 9.20 -2.25 6.69
N TYR A 259 8.32 -3.23 6.49
CA TYR A 259 8.27 -4.08 5.30
C TYR A 259 6.91 -4.76 5.21
N TYR A 260 6.20 -4.58 4.10
CA TYR A 260 4.76 -4.89 4.03
C TYR A 260 4.41 -6.14 3.23
N TYR A 261 5.42 -6.93 2.83
CA TYR A 261 5.23 -8.21 2.16
C TYR A 261 5.60 -9.35 3.08
N SER A 262 5.02 -10.53 2.88
CA SER A 262 5.46 -11.76 3.55
C SER A 262 6.92 -12.07 3.19
N PHE A 263 7.67 -12.64 4.14
CA PHE A 263 9.09 -12.97 3.97
C PHE A 263 9.50 -14.21 4.79
N PRO A 264 10.18 -15.19 4.17
CA PRO A 264 10.48 -16.46 4.83
C PRO A 264 11.56 -16.38 5.90
N VAL A 265 12.52 -15.45 5.77
CA VAL A 265 13.67 -15.34 6.69
C VAL A 265 13.90 -13.89 7.09
N THR A 266 14.28 -13.04 6.15
CA THR A 266 14.64 -11.62 6.34
C THR A 266 13.88 -10.76 5.32
N PRO A 267 13.49 -9.51 5.68
CA PRO A 267 12.91 -8.57 4.73
C PRO A 267 13.78 -8.34 3.49
N ARG A 268 13.12 -8.16 2.34
CA ARG A 268 13.77 -7.96 1.03
C ARG A 268 13.55 -6.56 0.51
N VAL A 269 14.59 -5.74 0.55
CA VAL A 269 14.44 -4.30 0.28
C VAL A 269 14.35 -4.04 -1.22
N GLU A 270 13.19 -3.57 -1.68
CA GLU A 270 12.87 -3.42 -3.11
C GLU A 270 13.82 -2.47 -3.83
N ALA A 271 14.19 -1.36 -3.17
CA ALA A 271 15.14 -0.37 -3.69
C ALA A 271 16.54 -0.94 -3.97
N PHE A 272 16.88 -2.07 -3.34
CA PHE A 272 18.13 -2.80 -3.51
C PHE A 272 17.89 -4.16 -4.17
N ASN A 273 16.97 -4.21 -5.14
CA ASN A 273 16.70 -5.40 -5.94
C ASN A 273 16.31 -6.62 -5.08
N PHE A 274 15.48 -6.39 -4.05
CA PHE A 274 15.00 -7.42 -3.12
C PHE A 274 16.13 -8.16 -2.39
N THR A 275 17.26 -7.49 -2.18
CA THR A 275 18.35 -8.01 -1.36
C THR A 275 17.84 -8.21 0.07
N ASP A 276 18.20 -9.36 0.68
CA ASP A 276 17.95 -9.62 2.08
C ASP A 276 18.80 -8.65 2.93
N ILE A 277 18.16 -7.75 3.68
CA ILE A 277 18.86 -6.81 4.57
C ILE A 277 18.33 -6.95 5.99
N ASP A 278 19.22 -7.33 6.89
CA ASP A 278 18.96 -7.43 8.32
C ASP A 278 19.15 -6.07 9.01
N LEU A 279 18.20 -5.14 8.81
CA LEU A 279 18.30 -3.80 9.40
C LEU A 279 18.06 -3.83 10.91
N THR A 280 17.01 -4.52 11.36
CA THR A 280 16.75 -4.75 12.78
C THR A 280 18.00 -5.30 13.51
N GLY A 281 18.66 -6.35 13.00
CA GLY A 281 19.87 -6.90 13.61
C GLY A 281 21.03 -5.92 13.68
N GLN A 282 21.20 -5.07 12.65
CA GLN A 282 22.20 -3.99 12.67
C GLN A 282 21.94 -3.00 13.82
N PHE A 283 20.71 -2.54 14.00
CA PHE A 283 20.36 -1.66 15.12
C PHE A 283 20.50 -2.32 16.49
N LYS A 284 20.05 -3.57 16.62
CA LYS A 284 20.19 -4.32 17.88
C LYS A 284 21.66 -4.53 18.24
N SER A 285 22.56 -4.69 17.26
CA SER A 285 24.00 -4.83 17.51
C SER A 285 24.66 -3.61 18.15
N VAL A 286 24.06 -2.42 17.97
CA VAL A 286 24.55 -1.15 18.55
C VAL A 286 23.69 -0.67 19.73
N GLY A 287 22.77 -1.51 20.21
CA GLY A 287 21.93 -1.24 21.39
C GLY A 287 20.78 -0.26 21.17
N VAL A 288 20.30 -0.11 19.92
CA VAL A 288 19.12 0.70 19.59
C VAL A 288 17.83 -0.12 19.77
N GLU A 289 16.78 0.52 20.27
CA GLU A 289 15.44 -0.08 20.37
C GLU A 289 14.79 -0.14 18.97
N VAL A 290 14.19 -1.28 18.62
CA VAL A 290 13.58 -1.48 17.30
C VAL A 290 12.16 -2.02 17.42
N TRP A 291 11.23 -1.39 16.71
CA TRP A 291 9.88 -1.90 16.50
C TRP A 291 9.71 -2.33 15.04
N GLY A 292 9.10 -3.48 14.80
CA GLY A 292 8.76 -3.94 13.45
C GLY A 292 7.42 -3.37 13.00
N ALA A 293 7.30 -2.99 11.74
CA ALA A 293 6.08 -2.43 11.16
C ALA A 293 5.54 -3.29 10.00
N PRO A 294 4.80 -4.37 10.30
CA PRO A 294 3.94 -5.03 9.32
C PRO A 294 2.77 -4.11 8.92
N SER A 295 2.02 -4.51 7.88
CA SER A 295 0.86 -3.73 7.43
C SER A 295 -0.36 -4.58 7.12
N ILE A 296 -1.54 -4.02 7.45
CA ILE A 296 -2.82 -4.50 6.90
C ILE A 296 -3.13 -3.86 5.54
N TRP A 297 -2.36 -2.84 5.12
CA TRP A 297 -2.45 -2.24 3.78
C TRP A 297 -1.89 -3.17 2.68
N PRO A 298 -2.43 -3.15 1.45
CA PRO A 298 -3.56 -2.33 1.00
C PRO A 298 -4.92 -2.84 1.44
N ASN A 299 -5.70 -1.94 2.02
CA ASN A 299 -7.12 -2.12 2.29
C ASN A 299 -7.94 -1.78 1.03
N LEU A 300 -7.66 -2.50 -0.09
CA LEU A 300 -8.65 -2.62 -1.16
C LEU A 300 -9.93 -3.22 -0.55
N PRO A 301 -11.13 -3.05 -1.16
CA PRO A 301 -12.39 -3.15 -0.43
C PRO A 301 -12.46 -4.41 0.47
N ILE A 302 -11.91 -5.53 -0.03
CA ILE A 302 -11.29 -6.57 0.81
C ILE A 302 -9.85 -6.83 0.31
N GLY A 303 -8.84 -6.63 1.16
CA GLY A 303 -7.44 -6.97 0.86
C GLY A 303 -7.16 -8.48 1.00
N ASP A 304 -5.96 -8.93 0.60
CA ASP A 304 -5.51 -10.31 0.87
C ASP A 304 -5.16 -10.47 2.36
N ILE A 305 -6.19 -10.65 3.20
CA ILE A 305 -6.09 -10.76 4.65
C ILE A 305 -5.11 -11.87 5.07
N ALA A 306 -4.99 -12.95 4.29
CA ALA A 306 -4.08 -14.04 4.59
C ALA A 306 -2.61 -13.63 4.39
N ASP A 307 -2.29 -12.93 3.31
CA ASP A 307 -0.95 -12.36 3.09
C ASP A 307 -0.62 -11.28 4.15
N ARG A 308 -1.58 -10.42 4.51
CA ARG A 308 -1.38 -9.43 5.59
C ARG A 308 -1.09 -10.11 6.93
N TRP A 309 -1.81 -11.18 7.25
CA TRP A 309 -1.53 -11.96 8.45
C TRP A 309 -0.16 -12.64 8.37
N GLN A 310 0.20 -13.20 7.21
CA GLN A 310 1.51 -13.81 7.01
C GLN A 310 2.64 -12.80 7.24
N ASN A 311 2.51 -11.57 6.73
CA ASN A 311 3.46 -10.49 7.00
C ASN A 311 3.61 -10.20 8.52
N VAL A 312 2.49 -10.12 9.26
CA VAL A 312 2.52 -9.94 10.73
C VAL A 312 3.19 -11.13 11.43
N ALA A 313 2.92 -12.36 10.99
CA ALA A 313 3.52 -13.57 11.53
C ALA A 313 5.04 -13.64 11.26
N ASP A 314 5.47 -13.27 10.05
CA ASP A 314 6.89 -13.24 9.66
C ASP A 314 7.67 -12.21 10.47
N TRP A 315 7.11 -11.01 10.67
CA TRP A 315 7.66 -9.99 11.56
C TRP A 315 7.74 -10.46 13.01
N THR A 316 6.74 -11.19 13.48
CA THR A 316 6.73 -11.75 14.85
C THR A 316 7.84 -12.79 15.03
N ARG A 317 8.00 -13.70 14.07
CA ARG A 317 9.07 -14.71 14.06
C ARG A 317 10.45 -14.03 14.00
N TYR A 318 10.66 -13.18 13.02
CA TYR A 318 11.90 -12.43 12.80
C TYR A 318 12.28 -11.56 14.00
N GLY A 319 11.31 -10.86 14.59
CA GLY A 319 11.52 -10.02 15.75
C GLY A 319 11.96 -10.81 16.98
N ARG A 320 11.40 -12.01 17.21
CA ARG A 320 11.85 -12.91 18.28
C ARG A 320 13.29 -13.38 18.08
N GLU A 321 13.66 -13.74 16.85
CA GLU A 321 15.02 -14.17 16.50
C GLU A 321 16.05 -13.04 16.71
N ARG A 322 15.66 -11.77 16.50
CA ARG A 322 16.57 -10.61 16.58
C ARG A 322 16.48 -9.81 17.87
N GLY A 323 15.56 -10.14 18.77
CA GLY A 323 15.38 -9.39 20.02
C GLY A 323 14.75 -8.01 19.80
N MET A 324 13.79 -7.92 18.89
CA MET A 324 12.97 -6.73 18.64
C MET A 324 12.11 -6.39 19.87
N ASP A 325 11.83 -5.11 20.08
CA ASP A 325 11.23 -4.59 21.32
C ASP A 325 9.72 -4.31 21.18
N GLY A 326 9.23 -4.22 19.94
CA GLY A 326 7.84 -3.92 19.65
C GLY A 326 7.37 -4.30 18.27
N LEU A 327 6.05 -4.35 18.09
CA LEU A 327 5.39 -4.36 16.79
C LEU A 327 4.44 -3.17 16.67
N LEU A 328 4.40 -2.53 15.51
CA LEU A 328 3.46 -1.47 15.17
C LEU A 328 2.74 -1.85 13.85
N ILE A 329 1.54 -2.43 13.95
CA ILE A 329 0.79 -2.86 12.78
C ILE A 329 0.20 -1.62 12.08
N THR A 330 0.59 -1.39 10.84
CA THR A 330 0.25 -0.18 10.09
C THR A 330 -0.96 -0.35 9.19
N ASP A 331 -1.66 0.76 8.97
CA ASP A 331 -2.67 0.92 7.94
C ASP A 331 -2.47 2.27 7.24
N TRP A 332 -2.33 2.21 5.91
CA TRP A 332 -2.04 3.35 5.05
C TRP A 332 -3.22 3.61 4.11
N GLU A 333 -3.32 4.83 3.57
CA GLU A 333 -4.12 5.13 2.37
C GLU A 333 -5.53 4.50 2.38
N ASN A 334 -6.36 4.90 3.36
CA ASN A 334 -7.76 4.47 3.52
C ASN A 334 -8.69 4.99 2.38
N SER A 335 -8.23 4.85 1.14
CA SER A 335 -8.80 5.40 -0.10
C SER A 335 -10.01 4.61 -0.60
N TRP A 336 -10.14 3.36 -0.18
CA TRP A 336 -11.25 2.46 -0.51
C TRP A 336 -12.01 1.91 0.70
N GLY A 337 -11.41 2.01 1.89
CA GLY A 337 -11.96 1.49 3.14
C GLY A 337 -12.42 2.59 4.10
N PHE A 338 -13.02 2.16 5.21
CA PHE A 338 -13.30 3.00 6.37
C PHE A 338 -12.49 2.46 7.54
N CYS A 339 -12.18 3.32 8.53
CA CYS A 339 -11.52 2.90 9.76
C CYS A 339 -12.20 1.73 10.48
N GLU A 340 -13.47 1.43 10.18
CA GLU A 340 -14.17 0.26 10.68
C GLU A 340 -13.60 -1.06 10.14
N MET A 341 -13.20 -1.13 8.87
CA MET A 341 -12.55 -2.33 8.31
C MET A 341 -11.18 -2.53 8.96
N SER A 342 -10.38 -1.48 9.04
CA SER A 342 -9.08 -1.49 9.70
C SER A 342 -9.20 -1.91 11.16
N ALA A 343 -10.18 -1.36 11.88
CA ALA A 343 -10.42 -1.72 13.26
C ALA A 343 -10.82 -3.19 13.45
N TRP A 344 -11.55 -3.77 12.49
CA TRP A 344 -11.88 -5.19 12.51
C TRP A 344 -10.64 -6.06 12.32
N LEU A 345 -9.77 -5.70 11.37
CA LEU A 345 -8.52 -6.41 11.12
C LEU A 345 -7.52 -6.27 12.27
N PHE A 346 -7.32 -5.06 12.80
CA PHE A 346 -6.46 -4.84 13.97
C PHE A 346 -6.89 -5.70 15.15
N ARG A 347 -8.19 -5.71 15.48
CA ARG A 347 -8.70 -6.53 16.58
C ARG A 347 -8.49 -8.03 16.34
N THR A 348 -8.73 -8.48 15.11
CA THR A 348 -8.50 -9.88 14.71
C THR A 348 -7.03 -10.25 14.89
N PHE A 349 -6.11 -9.46 14.33
CA PHE A 349 -4.68 -9.77 14.32
C PHE A 349 -4.08 -9.67 15.72
N GLY A 350 -4.49 -8.67 16.51
CA GLY A 350 -4.07 -8.55 17.90
C GLY A 350 -4.49 -9.77 18.73
N LYS A 351 -5.75 -10.22 18.60
CA LYS A 351 -6.25 -11.43 19.27
C LYS A 351 -5.49 -12.70 18.85
N LEU A 352 -5.13 -12.83 17.57
CA LEU A 352 -4.30 -13.93 17.10
C LEU A 352 -2.89 -13.90 17.69
N LEU A 353 -2.30 -12.72 17.86
CA LEU A 353 -0.94 -12.57 18.42
C LEU A 353 -0.86 -12.91 19.91
N ILE A 354 -1.91 -12.64 20.67
CA ILE A 354 -1.96 -12.90 22.12
C ILE A 354 -2.60 -14.25 22.48
N SER A 355 -3.04 -15.03 21.50
CA SER A 355 -3.59 -16.36 21.74
C SER A 355 -2.47 -17.41 21.87
N GLU A 356 -2.73 -18.48 22.62
CA GLU A 356 -1.83 -19.65 22.71
C GLU A 356 -1.59 -20.31 21.33
N ALA A 357 -2.43 -20.02 20.33
CA ALA A 357 -2.31 -20.50 18.97
C ALA A 357 -1.30 -19.71 18.11
N SER A 358 -0.72 -18.61 18.61
CA SER A 358 0.23 -17.77 17.87
C SER A 358 1.46 -18.54 17.36
N GLU A 359 1.85 -19.65 18.00
CA GLU A 359 2.99 -20.49 17.56
C GLU A 359 2.69 -21.37 16.34
N LYS A 360 1.41 -21.56 15.98
CA LYS A 360 0.98 -22.47 14.91
C LYS A 360 -0.18 -21.92 14.07
N SER A 361 -0.41 -20.61 14.08
CA SER A 361 -1.61 -20.01 13.50
C SER A 361 -1.80 -20.45 12.04
N THR A 362 -2.75 -21.36 11.83
CA THR A 362 -3.10 -21.88 10.52
C THR A 362 -4.12 -20.94 9.89
N ARG A 363 -4.31 -21.06 8.57
CA ARG A 363 -5.41 -20.39 7.86
C ARG A 363 -6.78 -20.64 8.52
N GLU A 364 -6.98 -21.80 9.14
CA GLU A 364 -8.21 -22.14 9.87
C GLU A 364 -8.40 -21.25 11.10
N GLU A 365 -7.32 -20.99 11.85
CA GLU A 365 -7.34 -20.14 13.04
C GLU A 365 -7.58 -18.67 12.70
N LEU A 366 -6.92 -18.17 11.65
CA LEU A 366 -7.20 -16.84 11.09
C LEU A 366 -8.69 -16.72 10.72
N THR A 367 -9.22 -17.70 9.99
CA THR A 367 -10.62 -17.74 9.56
C THR A 367 -11.55 -17.73 10.77
N ARG A 368 -11.31 -18.59 11.76
CA ARG A 368 -12.09 -18.66 13.00
C ARG A 368 -12.09 -17.32 13.73
N GLN A 369 -10.94 -16.67 13.88
CA GLN A 369 -10.85 -15.40 14.59
C GLN A 369 -11.54 -14.26 13.85
N LEU A 370 -11.43 -14.20 12.52
CA LEU A 370 -12.16 -13.25 11.68
C LEU A 370 -13.68 -13.41 11.84
N ARG A 371 -14.17 -14.66 11.84
CA ARG A 371 -15.58 -15.00 12.06
C ARG A 371 -16.09 -14.53 13.41
N GLU A 372 -15.34 -14.82 14.47
CA GLU A 372 -15.72 -14.43 15.83
C GLU A 372 -15.72 -12.92 16.02
N GLU A 373 -14.71 -12.23 15.48
CA GLU A 373 -14.65 -10.77 15.56
C GLU A 373 -15.77 -10.13 14.74
N LEU A 374 -16.06 -10.65 13.54
CA LEU A 374 -17.18 -10.19 12.72
C LEU A 374 -18.51 -10.40 13.45
N ALA A 375 -18.76 -11.60 13.99
CA ALA A 375 -19.98 -11.92 14.75
C ALA A 375 -20.11 -11.03 15.99
N THR A 376 -19.03 -10.76 16.71
CA THR A 376 -19.02 -9.90 17.91
C THR A 376 -19.33 -8.44 17.56
N ARG A 377 -18.68 -7.92 16.52
CA ARG A 377 -18.82 -6.52 16.09
C ARG A 377 -20.19 -6.26 15.49
N THR A 378 -20.73 -7.21 14.71
CA THR A 378 -22.01 -7.05 14.00
C THR A 378 -23.22 -7.53 14.82
N GLY A 379 -23.02 -8.46 15.75
CA GLY A 379 -24.11 -9.17 16.43
C GLY A 379 -24.86 -10.17 15.54
N ALA A 380 -24.31 -10.49 14.36
CA ALA A 380 -24.93 -11.35 13.35
C ALA A 380 -24.04 -12.59 13.10
N PRO A 381 -24.16 -13.65 13.94
CA PRO A 381 -23.29 -14.84 13.84
C PRO A 381 -23.49 -15.62 12.54
N ASN A 382 -24.63 -15.47 11.87
CA ASN A 382 -24.89 -16.03 10.55
C ASN A 382 -24.03 -15.41 9.44
N LEU A 383 -23.44 -14.23 9.67
CA LEU A 383 -22.51 -13.60 8.74
C LEU A 383 -21.07 -14.11 8.91
N ALA A 384 -20.82 -15.03 9.83
CA ALA A 384 -19.50 -15.65 9.96
C ALA A 384 -19.07 -16.36 8.67
N GLU A 385 -19.99 -17.03 7.97
CA GLU A 385 -19.66 -17.75 6.73
C GLU A 385 -19.23 -16.81 5.59
N LEU A 386 -19.64 -15.53 5.62
CA LEU A 386 -19.14 -14.49 4.70
C LEU A 386 -17.61 -14.38 4.73
N VAL A 387 -16.97 -14.62 5.88
CA VAL A 387 -15.51 -14.57 5.99
C VAL A 387 -14.84 -15.56 5.06
N ASP A 388 -15.44 -16.74 4.82
CA ASP A 388 -14.88 -17.72 3.89
C ASP A 388 -14.89 -17.19 2.47
N ASP A 389 -15.98 -16.53 2.09
CA ASP A 389 -16.10 -15.87 0.80
C ASP A 389 -15.11 -14.72 0.71
N LEU A 390 -15.02 -13.82 1.70
CA LEU A 390 -14.06 -12.71 1.70
C LEU A 390 -12.60 -13.20 1.63
N LEU A 391 -12.28 -14.28 2.33
CA LEU A 391 -10.96 -14.91 2.25
C LEU A 391 -10.75 -15.56 0.88
N ALA A 392 -11.73 -16.26 0.31
CA ALA A 392 -11.64 -16.77 -1.05
C ALA A 392 -11.45 -15.63 -2.06
N LEU A 393 -12.21 -14.54 -1.93
CA LEU A 393 -12.07 -13.32 -2.72
C LEU A 393 -10.65 -12.76 -2.63
N GLY A 394 -10.11 -12.59 -1.42
CA GLY A 394 -8.75 -12.08 -1.20
C GLY A 394 -7.64 -13.04 -1.66
N ASN A 395 -7.88 -14.36 -1.63
CA ASN A 395 -6.91 -15.35 -2.13
C ASN A 395 -6.88 -15.47 -3.66
N HIS A 396 -8.01 -15.18 -4.32
CA HIS A 396 -8.14 -15.26 -5.78
C HIS A 396 -7.99 -13.88 -6.46
N HIS A 397 -7.78 -12.81 -5.68
CA HIS A 397 -7.47 -11.47 -6.17
C HIS A 397 -6.35 -10.76 -5.42
N LEU A 398 -5.39 -10.27 -6.22
CA LEU A 398 -4.52 -9.12 -5.93
C LEU A 398 -3.27 -9.40 -5.08
N THR A 399 -2.45 -10.37 -5.51
CA THR A 399 -1.07 -10.48 -5.03
C THR A 399 -0.15 -9.46 -5.75
N GLY A 400 0.38 -8.50 -4.98
CA GLY A 400 1.41 -7.55 -5.41
C GLY A 400 0.90 -6.24 -6.03
N ARG A 401 1.84 -5.30 -6.26
CA ARG A 401 1.65 -3.89 -6.69
C ARG A 401 0.73 -3.63 -7.91
N ALA A 402 0.30 -4.67 -8.64
CA ALA A 402 -0.63 -4.57 -9.78
C ALA A 402 -2.06 -4.17 -9.36
N ASP A 403 -2.32 -4.18 -8.07
CA ASP A 403 -3.57 -3.92 -7.37
C ASP A 403 -3.94 -2.44 -7.23
N ARG A 404 -2.95 -1.57 -7.00
CA ARG A 404 -3.08 -0.10 -7.01
C ARG A 404 -3.67 0.40 -8.33
N THR A 405 -3.44 -0.37 -9.40
CA THR A 405 -3.85 -0.02 -10.75
C THR A 405 -5.16 -0.63 -11.20
N PHE A 406 -5.69 -1.68 -10.56
CA PHE A 406 -6.94 -2.32 -11.03
C PHE A 406 -8.09 -1.31 -11.17
N PHE A 407 -8.29 -0.50 -10.13
CA PHE A 407 -9.35 0.51 -10.10
C PHE A 407 -9.00 1.80 -10.85
N SER A 408 -7.76 1.98 -11.29
CA SER A 408 -7.30 3.14 -12.07
C SER A 408 -6.96 2.81 -13.53
N MET A 409 -6.98 1.53 -13.91
CA MET A 409 -6.70 1.01 -15.24
C MET A 409 -7.95 0.99 -16.12
N PRO A 410 -7.79 1.17 -17.44
CA PRO A 410 -8.85 0.87 -18.40
C PRO A 410 -9.26 -0.61 -18.31
N LEU A 411 -10.55 -0.91 -18.52
CA LEU A 411 -11.13 -2.27 -18.44
C LEU A 411 -10.41 -3.28 -19.34
N ALA A 412 -9.87 -2.82 -20.47
CA ALA A 412 -9.05 -3.64 -21.37
C ALA A 412 -7.80 -4.24 -20.70
N SER A 413 -7.21 -3.54 -19.70
CA SER A 413 -6.01 -3.99 -18.99
C SER A 413 -6.35 -5.02 -17.89
N VAL A 414 -7.56 -4.97 -17.34
CA VAL A 414 -8.08 -5.88 -16.31
C VAL A 414 -8.32 -7.30 -16.86
N ALA A 415 -8.66 -7.41 -18.13
CA ALA A 415 -8.99 -8.66 -18.83
C ALA A 415 -7.87 -9.71 -18.89
N VAL A 416 -6.62 -9.29 -18.73
CA VAL A 416 -5.46 -10.18 -18.79
C VAL A 416 -5.24 -10.92 -17.46
N ALA A 417 -5.81 -10.43 -16.35
CA ALA A 417 -5.57 -10.94 -15.00
C ALA A 417 -6.60 -11.96 -14.49
N ASN A 418 -7.85 -11.95 -14.95
CA ASN A 418 -8.94 -12.73 -14.33
C ASN A 418 -9.43 -13.88 -15.24
N ARG A 419 -9.00 -15.12 -14.94
CA ARG A 419 -9.37 -16.34 -15.70
C ARG A 419 -9.96 -17.49 -14.86
N GLU A 420 -10.46 -17.29 -13.64
CA GLU A 420 -10.86 -18.41 -12.79
C GLU A 420 -12.39 -18.58 -12.60
N THR A 421 -12.83 -19.85 -12.73
CA THR A 421 -14.21 -20.34 -12.63
C THR A 421 -14.74 -20.50 -11.20
N VAL A 422 -13.86 -20.48 -10.19
CA VAL A 422 -14.17 -20.80 -8.77
C VAL A 422 -15.12 -19.78 -8.12
N CYS A 423 -15.06 -18.52 -8.54
CA CYS A 423 -15.85 -17.41 -8.01
C CYS A 423 -17.37 -17.57 -8.23
N ARG A 424 -17.79 -18.37 -9.21
CA ARG A 424 -19.20 -18.48 -9.61
C ARG A 424 -20.02 -19.37 -8.68
N GLU A 425 -19.38 -20.28 -7.93
CA GLU A 425 -20.03 -21.25 -7.06
C GLU A 425 -20.34 -20.69 -5.66
N HIS A 426 -19.48 -19.80 -5.14
CA HIS A 426 -19.65 -19.17 -3.82
C HIS A 426 -20.59 -17.95 -3.82
N TRP A 427 -20.96 -17.47 -5.02
CA TRP A 427 -21.88 -16.36 -5.28
C TRP A 427 -23.25 -16.46 -4.57
N ASN A 428 -23.80 -17.68 -4.44
CA ASN A 428 -25.17 -17.88 -3.94
C ASN A 428 -25.30 -17.78 -2.42
N ALA A 429 -24.20 -17.90 -1.66
CA ALA A 429 -24.24 -17.77 -0.19
C ALA A 429 -24.33 -16.31 0.24
N VAL A 430 -23.64 -15.41 -0.46
CA VAL A 430 -23.59 -13.99 -0.11
C VAL A 430 -24.90 -13.25 -0.40
N SER A 431 -25.72 -13.74 -1.33
CA SER A 431 -27.07 -13.20 -1.58
C SER A 431 -28.03 -13.29 -0.39
N GLU A 432 -27.69 -14.03 0.66
CA GLU A 432 -28.47 -14.05 1.92
C GLU A 432 -28.31 -12.75 2.74
N ILE A 433 -27.27 -11.96 2.51
CA ILE A 433 -27.08 -10.63 3.14
C ILE A 433 -28.13 -9.63 2.64
N ASP A 434 -28.46 -9.68 1.35
CA ASP A 434 -29.54 -8.88 0.76
C ASP A 434 -30.93 -9.27 1.29
N ALA A 435 -31.11 -10.56 1.65
CA ALA A 435 -32.34 -11.09 2.22
C ALA A 435 -32.53 -10.68 3.70
N LEU A 436 -31.46 -10.31 4.39
CA LEU A 436 -31.52 -9.61 5.67
C LEU A 436 -31.94 -8.17 5.39
N HIS A 437 -33.26 -7.99 5.21
CA HIS A 437 -33.90 -6.68 5.26
C HIS A 437 -33.23 -5.82 6.35
N LEU A 438 -32.54 -4.77 5.90
CA LEU A 438 -31.91 -3.71 6.69
C LEU A 438 -32.89 -2.61 7.21
N PRO A 439 -34.24 -2.71 7.25
CA PRO A 439 -35.00 -1.67 7.90
C PRO A 439 -34.97 -1.89 9.42
N ALA A 440 -34.57 -0.83 10.12
CA ALA A 440 -34.63 -0.61 11.57
C ALA A 440 -33.51 -1.22 12.41
N ARG A 441 -32.43 -0.45 12.58
CA ARG A 441 -32.03 0.10 13.91
C ARG A 441 -30.98 1.20 13.76
N PRO A 442 -31.04 2.27 14.57
CA PRO A 442 -29.91 3.17 14.80
C PRO A 442 -28.88 2.46 15.69
N ALA A 443 -28.30 1.35 15.22
CA ALA A 443 -27.33 0.58 15.99
C ALA A 443 -25.91 1.09 15.69
N PRO A 444 -25.01 1.18 16.69
CA PRO A 444 -23.61 1.61 16.52
C PRO A 444 -22.73 0.72 15.58
N LYS A 445 -23.33 -0.26 14.88
CA LYS A 445 -22.65 -1.40 14.25
C LYS A 445 -23.02 -1.61 12.77
N ALA A 446 -23.85 -0.73 12.20
CA ALA A 446 -24.28 -0.80 10.80
C ALA A 446 -23.16 -0.44 9.79
N ASN A 447 -22.13 0.29 10.23
CA ASN A 447 -21.06 0.77 9.34
C ASN A 447 -20.19 -0.36 8.79
N LEU A 448 -19.66 -1.24 9.63
CA LEU A 448 -18.85 -2.38 9.18
C LEU A 448 -19.62 -3.27 8.17
N LEU A 449 -20.90 -3.53 8.43
CA LEU A 449 -21.75 -4.31 7.51
C LEU A 449 -21.97 -3.62 6.18
N ARG A 450 -22.25 -2.31 6.20
CA ARG A 450 -22.37 -1.50 4.98
C ARG A 450 -21.08 -1.53 4.16
N GLU A 451 -19.92 -1.47 4.82
CA GLU A 451 -18.64 -1.53 4.12
C GLU A 451 -18.35 -2.89 3.51
N LEU A 452 -18.61 -3.98 4.24
CA LEU A 452 -18.44 -5.33 3.69
C LEU A 452 -19.35 -5.59 2.49
N GLU A 453 -20.61 -5.17 2.56
CA GLU A 453 -21.56 -5.33 1.46
C GLU A 453 -21.15 -4.53 0.22
N ARG A 454 -20.70 -3.29 0.40
CA ARG A 454 -20.23 -2.49 -0.74
C ARG A 454 -18.93 -3.03 -1.31
N SER A 455 -18.02 -3.49 -0.46
CA SER A 455 -16.76 -4.08 -0.89
C SER A 455 -16.99 -5.30 -1.76
N ARG A 456 -17.91 -6.17 -1.32
CA ARG A 456 -18.40 -7.29 -2.13
C ARG A 456 -19.00 -6.81 -3.45
N ARG A 457 -19.92 -5.85 -3.40
CA ARG A 457 -20.62 -5.35 -4.59
C ARG A 457 -19.67 -4.74 -5.61
N MET A 458 -18.64 -4.05 -5.14
CA MET A 458 -17.59 -3.51 -5.98
C MET A 458 -16.80 -4.61 -6.68
N ILE A 459 -16.37 -5.64 -5.93
CA ILE A 459 -15.66 -6.80 -6.48
C ILE A 459 -16.53 -7.53 -7.51
N GLU A 460 -17.81 -7.72 -7.22
CA GLU A 460 -18.76 -8.33 -8.15
C GLU A 460 -18.85 -7.57 -9.48
N LEU A 461 -19.01 -6.25 -9.43
CA LEU A 461 -19.10 -5.42 -10.62
C LEU A 461 -17.79 -5.46 -11.43
N ALA A 462 -16.66 -5.36 -10.75
CA ALA A 462 -15.34 -5.52 -11.33
C ALA A 462 -15.15 -6.88 -12.03
N TRP A 463 -15.71 -7.95 -11.46
CA TRP A 463 -15.67 -9.28 -12.08
C TRP A 463 -16.59 -9.44 -13.26
N LYS A 464 -17.83 -8.96 -13.17
CA LYS A 464 -18.75 -8.94 -14.30
C LYS A 464 -18.10 -8.21 -15.47
N GLN A 465 -17.47 -7.07 -15.20
CA GLN A 465 -16.69 -6.32 -16.20
C GLN A 465 -15.55 -7.18 -16.77
N GLY A 466 -14.72 -7.77 -15.91
CA GLY A 466 -13.61 -8.64 -16.30
C GLY A 466 -14.03 -9.86 -17.13
N ALA A 467 -15.18 -10.46 -16.84
CA ALA A 467 -15.73 -11.60 -17.57
C ALA A 467 -16.28 -11.21 -18.95
N LEU A 468 -16.79 -9.98 -19.10
CA LEU A 468 -17.29 -9.47 -20.38
C LEU A 468 -16.17 -9.12 -21.35
N VAL A 469 -14.97 -8.73 -20.88
CA VAL A 469 -13.90 -8.31 -21.80
C VAL A 469 -13.46 -9.41 -22.77
N PRO A 470 -13.19 -10.66 -22.34
CA PRO A 470 -12.87 -11.75 -23.26
C PRO A 470 -14.02 -12.06 -24.22
N GLU A 471 -15.27 -11.89 -23.80
CA GLU A 471 -16.43 -12.12 -24.64
C GLU A 471 -16.58 -11.03 -25.71
N PHE A 472 -16.42 -9.76 -25.33
CA PHE A 472 -16.31 -8.64 -26.25
C PHE A 472 -15.23 -8.89 -27.30
N ALA A 473 -14.00 -9.20 -26.85
CA ALA A 473 -12.87 -9.43 -27.75
C ALA A 473 -13.12 -10.57 -28.75
N ARG A 474 -13.81 -11.65 -28.33
CA ARG A 474 -14.19 -12.75 -29.22
C ARG A 474 -15.25 -12.34 -30.24
N ARG A 475 -16.26 -11.58 -29.80
CA ARG A 475 -17.47 -11.33 -30.59
C ARG A 475 -17.39 -10.07 -31.44
N VAL A 476 -16.59 -9.07 -31.05
CA VAL A 476 -16.39 -7.83 -31.82
C VAL A 476 -15.83 -8.11 -33.21
N VAL A 477 -14.97 -9.11 -33.37
CA VAL A 477 -14.45 -9.55 -34.67
C VAL A 477 -15.57 -10.13 -35.56
N ALA A 478 -16.55 -10.82 -34.96
CA ALA A 478 -17.70 -11.37 -35.69
C ALA A 478 -18.70 -10.27 -36.08
N VAL A 479 -18.96 -9.30 -35.18
CA VAL A 479 -19.76 -8.10 -35.49
C VAL A 479 -19.14 -7.31 -36.63
N ALA A 480 -17.82 -7.07 -36.58
CA ALA A 480 -17.12 -6.37 -37.66
C ALA A 480 -17.14 -7.10 -39.02
N ARG A 481 -17.47 -8.40 -39.04
CA ARG A 481 -17.70 -9.20 -40.26
C ARG A 481 -19.17 -9.22 -40.70
N GLY A 482 -20.00 -8.33 -40.15
CA GLY A 482 -21.43 -8.19 -40.48
C GLY A 482 -22.38 -8.95 -39.55
N GLY A 483 -21.89 -9.42 -38.40
CA GLY A 483 -22.75 -9.94 -37.32
C GLY A 483 -23.45 -8.82 -36.55
N ASP A 484 -24.45 -9.20 -35.74
CA ASP A 484 -25.13 -8.33 -34.77
C ASP A 484 -25.06 -9.02 -33.41
N ASP A 485 -24.61 -8.31 -32.39
CA ASP A 485 -24.63 -8.80 -31.01
C ASP A 485 -25.26 -7.79 -30.05
N SER A 486 -26.45 -7.32 -30.43
CA SER A 486 -27.34 -6.50 -29.60
C SER A 486 -27.59 -7.09 -28.20
N SER A 487 -27.47 -8.42 -28.02
CA SER A 487 -27.63 -9.06 -26.72
C SER A 487 -26.45 -8.75 -25.78
N LEU A 488 -25.21 -8.89 -26.25
CA LEU A 488 -24.03 -8.55 -25.46
C LEU A 488 -23.94 -7.03 -25.24
N ALA A 489 -24.33 -6.23 -26.24
CA ALA A 489 -24.41 -4.78 -26.10
C ALA A 489 -25.41 -4.36 -25.00
N ALA A 490 -26.60 -4.96 -24.97
CA ALA A 490 -27.59 -4.72 -23.92
C ALA A 490 -27.11 -5.15 -22.52
N GLU A 491 -26.36 -6.24 -22.43
CA GLU A 491 -25.71 -6.68 -21.18
C GLU A 491 -24.66 -5.68 -20.69
N MET A 492 -23.81 -5.18 -21.60
CA MET A 492 -22.82 -4.15 -21.30
C MET A 492 -23.44 -2.84 -20.84
N ARG A 493 -24.51 -2.37 -21.51
CA ARG A 493 -25.23 -1.15 -21.09
C ARG A 493 -25.87 -1.32 -19.71
N ARG A 494 -26.48 -2.47 -19.43
CA ARG A 494 -27.02 -2.78 -18.11
C ARG A 494 -25.93 -2.73 -17.04
N LEU A 495 -24.79 -3.35 -17.29
CA LEU A 495 -23.68 -3.34 -16.36
C LEU A 495 -23.08 -1.94 -16.17
N ALA A 496 -23.06 -1.13 -17.23
CA ALA A 496 -22.64 0.27 -17.16
C ALA A 496 -23.54 1.07 -16.20
N ASP A 497 -24.87 0.96 -16.38
CA ASP A 497 -25.84 1.65 -15.52
C ASP A 497 -25.75 1.15 -14.07
N GLU A 498 -25.58 -0.16 -13.87
CA GLU A 498 -25.39 -0.79 -12.55
C GLU A 498 -24.12 -0.29 -11.84
N THR A 499 -23.02 -0.15 -12.59
CA THR A 499 -21.73 0.32 -12.06
C THR A 499 -21.75 1.80 -11.72
N GLU A 500 -22.30 2.63 -12.60
CA GLU A 500 -22.41 4.07 -12.39
C GLU A 500 -23.34 4.38 -11.21
N ALA A 501 -24.49 3.71 -11.13
CA ALA A 501 -25.42 3.83 -10.00
C ALA A 501 -24.77 3.40 -8.68
N PHE A 502 -23.98 2.32 -8.68
CA PHE A 502 -23.23 1.90 -7.50
C PHE A 502 -22.20 2.94 -7.06
N GLY A 503 -21.42 3.51 -8.00
CA GLY A 503 -20.48 4.59 -7.69
C GLY A 503 -21.14 5.80 -7.05
N ALA A 504 -22.29 6.24 -7.59
CA ALA A 504 -23.07 7.34 -7.03
C ALA A 504 -23.69 7.02 -5.64
N ALA A 505 -24.17 5.79 -5.45
CA ALA A 505 -24.71 5.35 -4.17
C ALA A 505 -23.62 5.26 -3.09
N TYR A 506 -22.43 4.79 -3.45
CA TYR A 506 -21.27 4.78 -2.55
C TYR A 506 -20.89 6.20 -2.15
N GLN A 507 -20.83 7.14 -3.10
CA GLN A 507 -20.53 8.55 -2.81
C GLN A 507 -21.49 9.14 -1.77
N THR A 508 -22.80 8.96 -1.97
CA THR A 508 -23.82 9.49 -1.03
C THR A 508 -23.54 9.08 0.41
N LEU A 509 -23.14 7.82 0.64
CA LEU A 509 -22.86 7.29 1.96
C LEU A 509 -21.48 7.68 2.48
N TRP A 510 -20.50 7.82 1.59
CA TRP A 510 -19.20 8.41 1.90
C TRP A 510 -19.35 9.81 2.48
N ASP A 511 -20.24 10.62 1.90
CA ASP A 511 -20.54 11.98 2.34
C ASP A 511 -21.25 12.02 3.72
N GLU A 512 -22.00 10.97 4.09
CA GLU A 512 -22.66 10.87 5.40
C GLU A 512 -21.66 10.76 6.56
N GLU A 513 -20.54 10.07 6.36
CA GLU A 513 -19.55 9.77 7.41
C GLU A 513 -18.28 10.65 7.31
N ARG A 514 -18.15 11.51 6.27
CA ARG A 514 -16.97 12.35 6.03
C ARG A 514 -17.30 13.81 5.70
N TYR A 515 -16.28 14.64 5.48
CA TYR A 515 -16.42 16.07 5.22
C TYR A 515 -16.27 16.40 3.73
N GLY A 516 -17.34 16.88 3.08
CA GLY A 516 -17.25 17.64 1.83
C GLY A 516 -17.37 16.86 0.51
N ASP A 517 -17.11 17.59 -0.58
CA ASP A 517 -17.36 17.26 -2.00
C ASP A 517 -16.25 16.43 -2.67
N GLU A 518 -15.43 15.69 -1.90
CA GLU A 518 -14.39 14.84 -2.48
C GLU A 518 -15.00 13.55 -3.03
N ASP A 519 -14.76 13.30 -4.32
CA ASP A 519 -15.18 12.04 -4.94
C ASP A 519 -14.43 10.86 -4.30
N HIS A 520 -15.17 9.95 -3.67
CA HIS A 520 -14.70 8.62 -3.34
C HIS A 520 -14.17 7.98 -4.62
N PRO A 521 -12.99 7.33 -4.62
CA PRO A 521 -12.45 6.64 -5.80
C PRO A 521 -13.43 5.70 -6.55
N THR A 522 -14.45 5.15 -5.87
CA THR A 522 -15.50 4.31 -6.46
C THR A 522 -16.38 5.07 -7.44
N ARG A 523 -16.61 6.37 -7.24
CA ARG A 523 -17.41 7.18 -8.17
C ARG A 523 -16.68 7.41 -9.51
N PRO A 524 -15.44 7.94 -9.55
CA PRO A 524 -14.69 8.06 -10.80
C PRO A 524 -14.40 6.71 -11.46
N TRP A 525 -14.20 5.65 -10.67
CA TRP A 525 -14.10 4.29 -11.20
C TRP A 525 -15.39 3.85 -11.89
N GLY A 526 -16.54 4.06 -11.25
CA GLY A 526 -17.84 3.69 -11.79
C GLY A 526 -18.19 4.47 -13.05
N GLU A 527 -17.99 5.79 -13.06
CA GLU A 527 -18.20 6.66 -14.22
C GLU A 527 -17.29 6.28 -15.41
N ARG A 528 -16.01 5.99 -15.14
CA ARG A 528 -15.05 5.55 -16.18
C ARG A 528 -15.44 4.20 -16.75
N SER A 529 -15.70 3.21 -15.89
CA SER A 529 -16.03 1.85 -16.31
C SER A 529 -17.35 1.80 -17.08
N ALA A 530 -18.36 2.57 -16.63
CA ALA A 530 -19.63 2.70 -17.33
C ALA A 530 -19.47 3.33 -18.72
N ARG A 531 -18.63 4.36 -18.85
CA ARG A 531 -18.32 4.97 -20.15
C ARG A 531 -17.68 3.96 -21.11
N GLU A 532 -16.65 3.25 -20.66
CA GLU A 532 -15.96 2.24 -21.49
C GLU A 532 -16.91 1.10 -21.93
N LEU A 533 -17.76 0.61 -21.02
CA LEU A 533 -18.78 -0.40 -21.35
C LEU A 533 -19.80 0.10 -22.39
N ARG A 534 -20.24 1.36 -22.29
CA ARG A 534 -21.17 1.97 -23.26
C ARG A 534 -20.51 2.13 -24.63
N GLU A 535 -19.25 2.57 -24.67
CA GLU A 535 -18.48 2.65 -25.92
C GLU A 535 -18.32 1.28 -26.60
N TRP A 536 -18.07 0.22 -25.82
CA TRP A 536 -18.00 -1.14 -26.36
C TRP A 536 -19.37 -1.66 -26.83
N ALA A 537 -20.45 -1.35 -26.11
CA ALA A 537 -21.79 -1.67 -26.55
C ALA A 537 -22.15 -0.98 -27.88
N ASP A 538 -21.80 0.30 -28.02
CA ASP A 538 -22.00 1.04 -29.26
C ASP A 538 -21.29 0.34 -30.43
N VAL A 539 -20.04 -0.11 -30.24
CA VAL A 539 -19.26 -0.87 -31.22
C VAL A 539 -19.96 -2.17 -31.64
N LEU A 540 -20.56 -2.91 -30.71
CA LEU A 540 -21.28 -4.16 -31.01
C LEU A 540 -22.59 -3.95 -31.80
N GLU A 541 -23.19 -2.77 -31.68
CA GLU A 541 -24.43 -2.38 -32.37
C GLU A 541 -24.17 -1.65 -33.70
N MET A 542 -22.91 -1.31 -34.00
CA MET A 542 -22.53 -0.73 -35.29
C MET A 542 -22.83 -1.73 -36.41
N ARG A 543 -23.79 -1.42 -37.27
CA ARG A 543 -24.02 -2.15 -38.53
C ARG A 543 -22.78 -2.01 -39.43
N PRO A 544 -22.49 -3.01 -40.29
CA PRO A 544 -21.28 -3.00 -41.11
C PRO A 544 -21.31 -1.80 -42.05
N ALA A 545 -20.63 -0.73 -41.66
CA ALA A 545 -19.88 0.02 -42.63
C ALA A 545 -18.72 -0.88 -43.02
N THR A 546 -18.40 -0.93 -44.29
CA THR A 546 -17.18 -1.53 -44.86
C THR A 546 -15.88 -0.88 -44.33
N GLU A 547 -15.90 -0.28 -43.14
CA GLU A 547 -14.87 0.53 -42.51
C GLU A 547 -15.05 0.48 -40.97
N HIS A 548 -14.92 -0.70 -40.33
CA HIS A 548 -14.72 -0.71 -38.88
C HIS A 548 -13.24 -0.37 -38.63
N PRO A 549 -12.89 0.75 -37.94
CA PRO A 549 -11.50 1.21 -37.82
C PRO A 549 -10.55 0.16 -37.23
N LEU A 550 -11.05 -0.67 -36.30
CA LEU A 550 -10.28 -1.75 -35.66
C LEU A 550 -10.01 -2.98 -36.57
N CYS A 551 -10.70 -3.12 -37.71
CA CYS A 551 -10.54 -4.28 -38.59
C CYS A 551 -9.66 -4.03 -39.81
N ASP A 552 -9.49 -2.77 -40.24
CA ASP A 552 -8.66 -2.42 -41.40
C ASP A 552 -7.24 -1.98 -41.03
N GLN A 553 -6.95 -1.73 -39.75
CA GLN A 553 -5.61 -1.32 -39.31
C GLN A 553 -4.76 -2.53 -38.93
N PRO A 554 -3.62 -2.77 -39.59
CA PRO A 554 -2.64 -3.72 -39.08
C PRO A 554 -2.13 -3.30 -37.70
N ARG A 555 -2.01 -4.28 -36.81
CA ARG A 555 -1.55 -4.12 -35.44
C ARG A 555 -0.26 -4.89 -35.23
N LEU A 556 0.79 -4.22 -34.76
CA LEU A 556 2.02 -4.88 -34.32
C LEU A 556 1.97 -5.10 -32.81
N GLU A 557 2.23 -6.32 -32.38
CA GLU A 557 2.33 -6.73 -30.99
C GLU A 557 3.73 -7.25 -30.70
N ALA A 558 4.41 -6.69 -29.70
CA ALA A 558 5.64 -7.29 -29.15
C ALA A 558 5.37 -7.94 -27.79
N ILE A 559 5.81 -9.18 -27.64
CA ILE A 559 5.75 -9.97 -26.42
C ILE A 559 7.13 -9.89 -25.77
N PHE A 560 7.16 -9.43 -24.53
CA PHE A 560 8.38 -9.26 -23.77
C PHE A 560 8.52 -10.42 -22.77
N HIS A 561 9.75 -10.89 -22.60
CA HIS A 561 10.11 -11.83 -21.56
C HIS A 561 10.87 -11.06 -20.48
N CYS A 562 10.54 -11.30 -19.20
CA CYS A 562 11.26 -10.71 -18.07
C CYS A 562 11.97 -11.81 -17.27
N LYS A 563 13.25 -11.59 -16.95
CA LYS A 563 14.03 -12.43 -16.02
C LYS A 563 13.84 -12.01 -14.56
N HIS A 564 13.31 -10.82 -14.31
CA HIS A 564 13.19 -10.26 -12.97
C HIS A 564 11.79 -10.53 -12.39
N PRO A 565 11.66 -11.34 -11.32
CA PRO A 565 10.37 -11.78 -10.79
C PRO A 565 9.52 -10.65 -10.18
N SER A 566 10.09 -9.45 -10.02
CA SER A 566 9.49 -8.33 -9.30
C SER A 566 9.67 -6.98 -9.97
N LEU A 567 9.95 -6.92 -11.28
CA LEU A 567 9.94 -5.66 -12.04
C LEU A 567 8.50 -5.42 -12.54
N PRO A 568 7.69 -4.54 -11.90
CA PRO A 568 6.27 -4.45 -12.19
C PRO A 568 5.98 -3.73 -13.52
N VAL A 569 6.84 -2.77 -13.88
CA VAL A 569 6.66 -1.91 -15.04
C VAL A 569 8.02 -1.59 -15.67
N ALA A 570 8.13 -1.66 -16.99
CA ALA A 570 9.24 -1.07 -17.74
C ALA A 570 8.76 0.08 -18.63
N VAL A 571 9.46 1.22 -18.54
CA VAL A 571 9.23 2.34 -19.45
C VAL A 571 10.01 2.10 -20.73
N THR A 572 9.29 2.06 -21.84
CA THR A 572 9.83 1.80 -23.16
C THR A 572 9.62 3.02 -24.04
N THR A 573 10.66 3.39 -24.80
CA THR A 573 10.55 4.41 -25.84
C THR A 573 10.49 3.71 -27.18
N VAL A 574 9.46 4.00 -27.98
CA VAL A 574 9.29 3.44 -29.31
C VAL A 574 9.48 4.56 -30.32
N ARG A 575 10.37 4.36 -31.29
CA ARG A 575 10.60 5.28 -32.40
C ARG A 575 10.30 4.57 -33.71
N TRP A 576 9.77 5.29 -34.69
CA TRP A 576 9.55 4.77 -36.04
C TRP A 576 9.58 5.91 -37.06
N GLU A 577 9.80 5.59 -38.33
CA GLU A 577 9.72 6.55 -39.43
C GLU A 577 8.36 6.47 -40.15
N ASP A 578 7.78 7.63 -40.44
CA ASP A 578 6.49 7.76 -41.13
C ASP A 578 6.62 8.81 -42.24
N GLY A 579 6.63 8.37 -43.50
CA GLY A 579 6.73 9.28 -44.66
C GLY A 579 7.94 10.21 -44.65
N GLY A 580 9.08 9.80 -44.08
CA GLY A 580 10.30 10.60 -43.93
C GLY A 580 10.35 11.49 -42.68
N THR A 581 9.39 11.36 -41.75
CA THR A 581 9.39 12.05 -40.46
C THR A 581 9.54 11.04 -39.31
N GLN A 582 10.48 11.28 -38.40
CA GLN A 582 10.70 10.41 -37.24
C GLN A 582 9.69 10.72 -36.13
N ALA A 583 8.92 9.73 -35.71
CA ALA A 583 7.97 9.83 -34.61
C ALA A 583 8.47 9.06 -33.38
N THR A 584 8.15 9.55 -32.17
CA THR A 584 8.54 8.93 -30.90
C THR A 584 7.34 8.83 -29.97
N GLY A 585 7.10 7.64 -29.41
CA GLY A 585 6.11 7.37 -28.38
C GLY A 585 6.77 6.78 -27.13
N ARG A 586 6.11 6.93 -25.98
CA ARG A 586 6.46 6.22 -24.75
C ARG A 586 5.35 5.23 -24.42
N ALA A 587 5.73 4.01 -24.09
CA ALA A 587 4.84 2.94 -23.65
C ALA A 587 5.31 2.39 -22.31
N MET A 588 4.37 1.99 -21.46
CA MET A 588 4.67 1.26 -20.23
C MET A 588 4.33 -0.21 -20.44
N ILE A 589 5.28 -1.09 -20.16
CA ILE A 589 5.10 -2.54 -20.21
C ILE A 589 4.86 -3.00 -18.78
N ASN A 590 3.66 -3.51 -18.48
CA ASN A 590 3.36 -4.08 -17.18
C ASN A 590 3.65 -5.58 -17.16
N PHE A 591 4.48 -6.02 -16.22
CA PHE A 591 4.68 -7.44 -15.95
C PHE A 591 3.79 -7.79 -14.76
N ALA A 592 2.77 -8.63 -14.98
CA ALA A 592 1.85 -9.02 -13.91
C ALA A 592 2.61 -9.76 -12.79
N SER A 593 2.57 -9.20 -11.58
CA SER A 593 3.28 -9.69 -10.38
C SER A 593 2.81 -11.06 -9.88
N ALA A 594 1.62 -11.51 -10.29
CA ALA A 594 0.98 -12.72 -9.79
C ALA A 594 1.72 -14.04 -10.12
N TYR A 595 2.80 -13.99 -10.93
CA TYR A 595 3.58 -15.17 -11.31
C TYR A 595 5.04 -15.12 -10.85
N ALA A 596 5.35 -14.34 -9.80
CA ALA A 596 6.66 -14.27 -9.15
C ALA A 596 7.07 -15.64 -8.56
N CYS A 597 7.57 -16.53 -9.41
CA CYS A 597 8.16 -17.80 -9.03
C CYS A 597 9.66 -17.69 -9.30
N PRO A 598 10.52 -17.66 -8.26
CA PRO A 598 11.97 -17.51 -8.42
C PRO A 598 12.64 -18.65 -9.21
N ASP A 599 11.90 -19.72 -9.55
CA ASP A 599 12.42 -20.93 -10.19
C ASP A 599 12.02 -21.12 -11.67
N LYS A 600 11.38 -20.15 -12.34
CA LYS A 600 11.00 -20.28 -13.77
C LYS A 600 11.94 -19.56 -14.74
N GLU A 601 12.38 -20.26 -15.78
CA GLU A 601 13.01 -19.67 -16.97
C GLU A 601 11.96 -18.88 -17.77
N TRP A 602 12.11 -17.55 -17.82
CA TRP A 602 11.37 -16.57 -18.65
C TRP A 602 9.84 -16.69 -18.69
N THR A 603 9.12 -15.73 -18.10
CA THR A 603 7.66 -15.63 -18.23
C THR A 603 7.29 -14.70 -19.39
N GLU A 604 6.35 -15.13 -20.25
CA GLU A 604 5.85 -14.36 -21.40
C GLU A 604 4.81 -13.32 -20.96
N TYR A 605 5.00 -12.05 -21.36
CA TYR A 605 4.05 -10.98 -21.06
C TYR A 605 3.73 -10.17 -22.33
N PRO A 606 2.43 -9.96 -22.65
CA PRO A 606 2.06 -9.13 -23.78
C PRO A 606 2.11 -7.65 -23.38
N CYS A 607 2.93 -6.81 -24.04
CA CYS A 607 2.65 -5.38 -24.14
C CYS A 607 3.65 -4.59 -24.99
N LEU A 608 3.33 -4.44 -26.27
CA LEU A 608 3.43 -3.18 -27.00
C LEU A 608 2.48 -3.31 -28.18
N VAL A 609 1.45 -2.47 -28.27
CA VAL A 609 0.47 -2.51 -29.35
C VAL A 609 0.58 -1.24 -30.18
N LEU A 610 1.00 -1.38 -31.44
CA LEU A 610 1.04 -0.27 -32.40
C LEU A 610 -0.05 -0.49 -33.45
N GLU A 611 -1.11 0.33 -33.41
CA GLU A 611 -2.21 0.31 -34.38
C GLU A 611 -2.03 1.45 -35.40
N ARG A 612 -1.90 1.10 -36.69
CA ARG A 612 -1.73 2.08 -37.77
C ARG A 612 -2.41 1.62 -39.06
N ARG A 613 -2.73 2.58 -39.94
CA ARG A 613 -3.20 2.27 -41.31
C ARG A 613 -2.14 1.59 -42.16
N GLU A 614 -0.88 1.98 -41.99
CA GLU A 614 0.30 1.37 -42.61
C GLU A 614 1.35 1.14 -41.52
N LEU A 615 1.97 -0.06 -41.50
CA LEU A 615 3.05 -0.34 -40.55
C LEU A 615 4.35 0.34 -41.02
N PRO A 616 5.13 0.95 -40.11
CA PRO A 616 6.44 1.51 -40.44
C PRO A 616 7.38 0.44 -41.00
N SER A 617 8.29 0.83 -41.89
CA SER A 617 9.36 -0.04 -42.41
C SER A 617 10.48 -0.30 -41.39
N GLU A 618 10.52 0.46 -40.30
CA GLU A 618 11.45 0.25 -39.19
C GLU A 618 10.84 0.78 -37.88
N ILE A 619 10.96 0.00 -36.81
CA ILE A 619 10.57 0.37 -35.46
C ILE A 619 11.73 0.07 -34.50
N VAL A 620 12.16 1.08 -33.77
CA VAL A 620 13.17 0.98 -32.72
C VAL A 620 12.48 1.01 -31.36
N ILE A 621 12.70 0.00 -30.54
CA ILE A 621 12.17 -0.14 -29.19
C ILE A 621 13.34 -0.05 -28.21
N GLU A 622 13.39 1.01 -27.41
CA GLU A 622 14.38 1.20 -26.35
C GLU A 622 13.74 0.88 -24.99
N VAL A 623 14.30 -0.10 -24.28
CA VAL A 623 13.84 -0.53 -22.95
C VAL A 623 14.94 -0.18 -21.93
N ASN A 624 14.60 0.64 -20.94
CA ASN A 624 15.48 0.89 -19.79
C ASN A 624 15.38 -0.30 -18.83
N ASN A 625 16.42 -1.14 -18.70
CA ASN A 625 16.21 -2.37 -17.92
C ASN A 625 17.41 -3.19 -17.40
N TYR A 626 18.62 -2.63 -17.23
CA TYR A 626 19.69 -3.36 -16.54
C TYR A 626 19.96 -4.83 -17.04
N GLY A 627 19.63 -5.16 -18.30
CA GLY A 627 19.76 -6.52 -18.88
C GLY A 627 18.66 -7.55 -18.53
N GLN A 628 17.51 -7.15 -17.97
CA GLN A 628 16.53 -8.09 -17.39
C GLN A 628 15.27 -8.39 -18.26
N ILE A 629 15.12 -7.78 -19.46
CA ILE A 629 13.93 -7.87 -20.33
C ILE A 629 14.41 -8.14 -21.75
N GLY A 630 13.83 -9.16 -22.39
CA GLY A 630 13.99 -9.52 -23.79
C GLY A 630 12.69 -9.34 -24.58
N ILE A 631 12.75 -9.19 -25.90
CA ILE A 631 11.59 -9.42 -26.78
C ILE A 631 11.62 -10.90 -27.19
N GLY A 632 10.55 -11.63 -26.92
CA GLY A 632 10.44 -13.05 -27.25
C GLY A 632 9.77 -13.31 -28.60
N GLU A 633 8.57 -12.78 -28.77
CA GLU A 633 7.80 -12.88 -30.01
C GLU A 633 7.34 -11.50 -30.46
N VAL A 634 7.29 -11.28 -31.77
CA VAL A 634 6.57 -10.16 -32.37
C VAL A 634 5.49 -10.74 -33.26
N CYS A 635 4.29 -10.17 -33.27
CA CYS A 635 3.25 -10.61 -34.17
C CYS A 635 2.51 -9.45 -34.82
N VAL A 636 2.12 -9.65 -36.07
CA VAL A 636 1.25 -8.73 -36.79
C VAL A 636 -0.15 -9.33 -36.82
N VAL A 637 -1.13 -8.60 -36.30
CA VAL A 637 -2.55 -8.94 -36.40
C VAL A 637 -3.18 -8.05 -37.46
N TRP A 638 -3.73 -8.66 -38.50
CA TRP A 638 -4.42 -7.94 -39.56
C TRP A 638 -5.64 -8.74 -40.02
N ARG A 639 -6.81 -8.10 -40.07
CA ARG A 639 -8.10 -8.73 -40.45
C ARG A 639 -8.43 -10.02 -39.66
N GLY A 640 -7.94 -10.10 -38.43
CA GLY A 640 -8.11 -11.25 -37.54
C GLY A 640 -7.18 -12.44 -37.84
N GLN A 641 -6.20 -12.28 -38.73
CA GLN A 641 -5.09 -13.23 -38.90
C GLN A 641 -3.88 -12.77 -38.10
N ARG A 642 -3.31 -13.69 -37.32
CA ARG A 642 -2.12 -13.45 -36.50
C ARG A 642 -0.91 -14.08 -37.17
N HIS A 643 0.06 -13.25 -37.55
CA HIS A 643 1.33 -13.66 -38.12
C HIS A 643 2.41 -13.53 -37.04
N ILE A 644 2.95 -14.65 -36.55
CA ILE A 644 3.90 -14.69 -35.43
C ILE A 644 5.33 -14.79 -35.95
N TYR A 645 6.21 -13.96 -35.41
CA TYR A 645 7.64 -13.88 -35.67
C TYR A 645 8.40 -14.18 -34.36
N ARG A 646 9.04 -15.35 -34.27
CA ARG A 646 9.53 -15.94 -33.00
C ARG A 646 11.00 -15.68 -32.65
N ARG A 647 11.66 -14.73 -33.31
CA ARG A 647 13.07 -14.44 -33.03
C ARG A 647 13.35 -12.96 -33.19
N VAL A 648 13.41 -12.26 -32.05
CA VAL A 648 13.90 -10.89 -31.96
C VAL A 648 15.08 -10.90 -31.00
N SER A 649 16.29 -10.71 -31.51
CA SER A 649 17.47 -10.52 -30.66
C SER A 649 17.89 -9.06 -30.67
N ALA A 650 18.29 -8.56 -29.50
CA ALA A 650 19.02 -7.30 -29.39
C ALA A 650 20.30 -7.39 -30.22
N GLU A 651 20.74 -6.29 -30.83
CA GLU A 651 22.08 -6.26 -31.43
C GLU A 651 23.12 -6.60 -30.33
N GLY A 652 24.06 -7.52 -30.53
CA GLY A 652 24.50 -8.14 -31.79
C GLY A 652 24.24 -9.64 -31.97
N ALA A 653 22.99 -10.04 -32.22
CA ALA A 653 22.72 -11.32 -32.90
C ALA A 653 21.74 -11.12 -34.08
N SER A 654 22.13 -11.63 -35.25
CA SER A 654 21.42 -11.53 -36.53
C SER A 654 20.17 -12.41 -36.62
N VAL A 655 19.18 -11.97 -37.39
CA VAL A 655 18.27 -12.88 -38.12
C VAL A 655 18.26 -12.45 -39.59
N GLU A 656 18.89 -13.25 -40.45
CA GLU A 656 18.75 -13.16 -41.90
C GLU A 656 17.33 -13.58 -42.29
N ILE A 657 16.67 -12.69 -43.04
CA ILE A 657 15.50 -12.95 -43.89
C ILE A 657 16.03 -13.60 -45.17
N GLU A 658 15.30 -14.55 -45.76
CA GLU A 658 15.68 -15.15 -47.06
C GLU A 658 15.88 -14.04 -48.12
N GLY A 659 17.15 -13.77 -48.45
CA GLY A 659 17.58 -12.78 -49.44
C GLY A 659 19.02 -12.27 -49.23
N ASP A 660 20.01 -13.13 -49.47
CA ASP A 660 21.43 -12.86 -49.78
C ASP A 660 22.25 -11.76 -49.01
N ILE A 661 23.14 -12.20 -48.09
CA ILE A 661 24.60 -11.88 -47.94
C ILE A 661 25.13 -11.35 -46.57
N ALA A 662 26.03 -12.19 -46.00
CA ALA A 662 27.33 -12.00 -45.29
C ALA A 662 27.48 -11.60 -43.81
N TRP A 663 28.33 -12.40 -43.16
CA TRP A 663 28.73 -12.43 -41.75
C TRP A 663 30.07 -11.69 -41.51
N LEU A 664 30.20 -10.92 -40.42
CA LEU A 664 31.50 -10.49 -39.87
C LEU A 664 31.50 -10.61 -38.34
N GLY A 665 32.52 -11.29 -37.81
CA GLY A 665 32.68 -11.71 -36.41
C GLY A 665 33.27 -10.64 -35.45
N PRO A 666 33.77 -11.05 -34.26
CA PRO A 666 33.74 -10.24 -33.04
C PRO A 666 34.99 -9.37 -32.80
N VAL A 667 34.83 -8.28 -32.04
CA VAL A 667 35.92 -7.56 -31.33
C VAL A 667 35.47 -7.27 -29.90
N GLY A 668 36.29 -7.66 -28.92
CA GLY A 668 35.88 -7.90 -27.53
C GLY A 668 36.00 -6.75 -26.53
N ALA A 669 35.61 -7.05 -25.28
CA ALA A 669 36.07 -6.40 -24.06
C ALA A 669 35.81 -7.32 -22.84
N THR A 670 36.83 -7.49 -22.01
CA THR A 670 36.86 -8.14 -20.69
C THR A 670 36.20 -7.29 -19.59
N PRO A 671 35.84 -7.88 -18.42
CA PRO A 671 34.98 -7.23 -17.42
C PRO A 671 35.70 -6.12 -16.64
N ALA A 672 35.01 -5.00 -16.37
CA ALA A 672 35.52 -3.85 -15.63
C ALA A 672 34.75 -3.59 -14.32
N ASP A 673 35.53 -3.23 -13.30
CA ASP A 673 35.31 -2.58 -11.99
C ASP A 673 33.87 -2.15 -11.58
N PRO A 674 33.36 -2.57 -10.40
CA PRO A 674 32.04 -2.20 -9.89
C PRO A 674 31.90 -0.73 -9.39
N THR A 675 32.97 0.08 -9.42
CA THR A 675 32.95 1.45 -8.87
C THR A 675 32.72 2.57 -9.89
N THR A 676 32.63 2.24 -11.18
CA THR A 676 32.21 3.17 -12.23
C THR A 676 30.84 2.74 -12.73
N ARG A 677 29.77 3.50 -12.46
CA ARG A 677 28.46 3.27 -13.11
C ARG A 677 28.66 3.45 -14.63
N PRO A 678 28.61 2.39 -15.44
CA PRO A 678 28.61 2.54 -16.88
C PRO A 678 27.20 2.98 -17.32
N ASP A 679 27.09 3.67 -18.46
CA ASP A 679 25.85 3.83 -19.23
C ASP A 679 25.32 2.47 -19.75
N ALA A 680 25.10 1.51 -18.85
CA ALA A 680 24.74 0.11 -19.14
C ALA A 680 23.22 -0.16 -19.04
N ASP A 681 22.39 0.88 -19.00
CA ASP A 681 21.01 0.77 -18.53
C ASP A 681 19.94 0.63 -19.64
N ARG A 682 20.33 0.46 -20.91
CA ARG A 682 19.41 0.44 -22.06
C ARG A 682 19.62 -0.73 -23.02
N ALA A 683 18.56 -1.48 -23.28
CA ALA A 683 18.49 -2.43 -24.40
C ALA A 683 17.73 -1.76 -25.57
N VAL A 684 18.29 -1.84 -26.78
CA VAL A 684 17.67 -1.31 -28.00
C VAL A 684 17.37 -2.46 -28.95
N TYR A 685 16.11 -2.58 -29.35
CA TYR A 685 15.62 -3.56 -30.31
C TYR A 685 15.23 -2.84 -31.59
N ARG A 686 15.65 -3.37 -32.74
CA ARG A 686 15.31 -2.84 -34.05
C ARG A 686 14.48 -3.89 -34.78
N LEU A 687 13.25 -3.54 -35.12
CA LEU A 687 12.32 -4.34 -35.91
C LEU A 687 12.26 -3.73 -37.31
N ILE A 688 12.59 -4.52 -38.33
CA ILE A 688 12.57 -4.12 -39.74
C ILE A 688 11.51 -4.94 -40.46
#